data_AF-A0A2I8VKD2-F1
#
_entry.id   AF-A0A2I8VKD2-F1
#
_cell.length_a   1.000
_cell.length_b   1.000
_cell.length_c   1.000
_cell.angle_alpha   90.00
_cell.angle_beta   90.00
_cell.angle_gamma   90.00
#
_symmetry.space_group_name_H-M   'P 1'
#
loop_
_entity.id
_entity.type
_entity.pdbx_description
1 polymer ?
#
loop_
_entity_poly.entity_id
_entity_poly.type
_entity_poly.pdbx_seq_one_letter_code
_entity_poly.pdbx_strand_id
1 'polypeptide(L)'
;MSRIQNCRDAEEIRVLHLDDNPDYLSLTAEFLQRAGPFDVVPETDTEAALGRVRDGEVDCVVSDFDMPGTDGLGLLSEVRAIDPAVPFILFTGKGNEEIAAEAISAGVTDYVQKRGGREQYDVLANRVENAVERAQASARSQDTVDRLHETFDRITDSFLSIDNDWRITYVNDRGASFLGAPVEDLLGRDLRSLPANDAARFHEEYRNALRTQEPVSFEAESLTNPGRWLDIRAYPAEDGLSIYWRDVTTLRRREQVLADLYTGARDLLSCDTVEEIATRAVELTETVLGFDEAALYALADEENASVRTVSAPSAAGARAETDAALRALFERAEAASDPVVVEDEHTDAPAVDVDPGVYVAVGEGRLLAVREATAGFDDFDIYCLQLLATTVETAVSRTRRERELEANRNVVRALHGSVMEFQTCERVDEVLDVAVRCACDVIAFDRCLFAQHRDGRLERVAQSDDFPSAKSALSTGVGVAGRAYRTGESIVVDDTRRHDDVHQPCPFPSLLTVPLGDWGVFQAVAEKPNAFDGSDQELAELLAMHVRVSLSRVRSDERLRRERDLLAAFFESSGEPVVRVRFEGSRACIDRVNPAFERVFGLDEATIRGDALDDHIVPPDEHDVATQFNERSSVGEPVEAEVRRLTAEGPREFLFRSVPFRGDDDVPMAYGIYVDITSRKRRERDLERYRTVVESTGDPVYTLDAAGYITYVNEAFESMTGYDTEALLGEHMGLLVPEADVERSEALIRDLLRDDERTNDTVELDLVRADGTRVRCENHIALLPFDEEFQGTAGPSATSRSGRRENAN
;
A
#
# COMPACT_ATOMS: atom_id res chain seq x y z
N MET A 1 -35.80 58.11 -28.83
CA MET A 1 -35.45 59.55 -28.75
C MET A 1 -36.49 60.25 -27.90
N SER A 2 -36.03 61.21 -27.08
CA SER A 2 -36.71 61.87 -25.96
C SER A 2 -38.21 62.16 -26.10
N ARG A 3 -39.02 61.60 -25.20
CA ARG A 3 -40.23 62.23 -24.61
C ARG A 3 -40.70 61.45 -23.36
N ILE A 4 -39.81 61.23 -22.40
CA ILE A 4 -40.23 60.79 -21.04
C ILE A 4 -39.41 61.58 -20.01
N GLN A 5 -39.62 62.89 -19.96
CA GLN A 5 -39.30 63.69 -18.79
C GLN A 5 -40.03 65.04 -18.86
N ASN A 6 -41.25 65.07 -18.32
CA ASN A 6 -41.79 66.25 -17.63
C ASN A 6 -43.09 65.83 -16.94
N CYS A 7 -42.99 65.42 -15.69
CA CYS A 7 -44.05 65.75 -14.75
C CYS A 7 -43.97 67.26 -14.55
N ARG A 8 -44.86 68.01 -15.19
CA ARG A 8 -45.06 69.43 -14.92
C ARG A 8 -46.49 69.66 -14.44
N ASP A 9 -46.56 70.33 -13.31
CA ASP A 9 -47.73 71.01 -12.77
C ASP A 9 -48.47 71.78 -13.88
N ALA A 10 -49.81 71.68 -13.90
CA ALA A 10 -50.74 72.40 -14.79
C ALA A 10 -50.13 72.69 -16.18
N GLU A 11 -50.08 71.68 -17.07
CA GLU A 11 -49.52 71.80 -18.41
C GLU A 11 -50.08 73.03 -19.14
N GLU A 12 -49.20 74.01 -19.33
CA GLU A 12 -49.47 75.22 -20.09
C GLU A 12 -49.71 74.82 -21.55
N ILE A 13 -50.92 75.08 -22.06
CA ILE A 13 -51.34 74.72 -23.42
C ILE A 13 -50.69 75.71 -24.38
N ARG A 14 -49.82 75.24 -25.28
CA ARG A 14 -49.17 76.09 -26.28
C ARG A 14 -50.09 76.31 -27.48
N VAL A 15 -50.57 77.55 -27.61
CA VAL A 15 -51.53 77.95 -28.64
C VAL A 15 -50.82 78.80 -29.70
N LEU A 16 -50.68 78.28 -30.91
CA LEU A 16 -50.19 79.06 -32.03
C LEU A 16 -51.34 79.91 -32.59
N HIS A 17 -51.25 81.23 -32.45
CA HIS A 17 -52.27 82.14 -32.95
C HIS A 17 -51.78 82.87 -34.20
N LEU A 18 -52.40 82.60 -35.35
CA LEU A 18 -52.08 83.24 -36.63
C LEU A 18 -53.18 84.25 -37.01
N ASP A 19 -52.79 85.51 -37.19
CA ASP A 19 -53.67 86.62 -37.60
C ASP A 19 -52.82 87.67 -38.35
N ASP A 20 -53.34 88.24 -39.43
CA ASP A 20 -52.63 89.23 -40.23
C ASP A 20 -52.56 90.61 -39.56
N ASN A 21 -53.38 90.82 -38.51
CA ASN A 21 -53.44 92.05 -37.76
C ASN A 21 -52.71 91.93 -36.40
N PRO A 22 -51.58 92.65 -36.21
CA PRO A 22 -50.80 92.61 -34.98
C PRO A 22 -51.57 93.07 -33.72
N ASP A 23 -52.58 93.93 -33.87
CA ASP A 23 -53.41 94.37 -32.74
C ASP A 23 -54.29 93.22 -32.23
N TYR A 24 -54.83 92.38 -33.13
CA TYR A 24 -55.59 91.19 -32.75
C TYR A 24 -54.70 90.10 -32.16
N LEU A 25 -53.50 89.89 -32.69
CA LEU A 25 -52.52 88.98 -32.09
C LEU A 25 -52.23 89.32 -30.62
N SER A 26 -51.94 90.60 -30.36
CA SER A 26 -51.60 91.10 -29.02
C SER A 26 -52.78 90.99 -28.05
N LEU A 27 -53.99 91.37 -28.50
CA LEU A 27 -55.20 91.30 -27.68
C LEU A 27 -55.60 89.85 -27.37
N THR A 28 -55.60 88.97 -28.38
CA THR A 28 -55.95 87.56 -28.20
C THR A 28 -54.97 86.87 -27.25
N ALA A 29 -53.67 87.13 -27.38
CA ALA A 29 -52.66 86.61 -26.47
C ALA A 29 -52.89 87.07 -25.02
N GLU A 30 -53.11 88.38 -24.80
CA GLU A 30 -53.35 88.93 -23.45
C GLU A 30 -54.60 88.33 -22.79
N PHE A 31 -55.71 88.23 -23.53
CA PHE A 31 -56.95 87.71 -22.98
C PHE A 31 -56.94 86.19 -22.77
N LEU A 32 -56.34 85.40 -23.67
CA LEU A 32 -56.20 83.95 -23.49
C LEU A 32 -55.28 83.63 -22.32
N GLN A 33 -54.09 84.25 -22.24
CA GLN A 33 -53.16 84.07 -21.11
C GLN A 33 -53.78 84.44 -19.75
N ARG A 34 -54.77 85.34 -19.76
CA ARG A 34 -55.53 85.71 -18.56
C ARG A 34 -56.67 84.73 -18.23
N ALA A 35 -57.24 84.09 -19.25
CA ALA A 35 -58.39 83.19 -19.10
C ALA A 35 -57.99 81.80 -18.58
N GLY A 36 -56.77 81.33 -18.86
CA GLY A 36 -56.28 80.02 -18.45
C GLY A 36 -54.77 79.84 -18.66
N PRO A 37 -54.25 78.61 -18.47
CA PRO A 37 -52.82 78.30 -18.59
C PRO A 37 -52.44 78.16 -20.07
N PHE A 38 -52.54 79.23 -20.85
CA PHE A 38 -52.20 79.22 -22.28
C PHE A 38 -50.89 79.97 -22.54
N ASP A 39 -49.94 79.31 -23.20
CA ASP A 39 -48.77 79.97 -23.79
C ASP A 39 -49.09 80.29 -25.25
N VAL A 40 -49.57 81.51 -25.49
CA VAL A 40 -49.97 81.96 -26.83
C VAL A 40 -48.76 82.45 -27.60
N VAL A 41 -48.44 81.79 -28.71
CA VAL A 41 -47.39 82.15 -29.66
C VAL A 41 -48.03 82.91 -30.83
N PRO A 42 -47.93 84.24 -30.89
CA PRO A 42 -48.49 85.01 -32.00
C PRO A 42 -47.58 84.93 -33.23
N GLU A 43 -48.16 84.70 -34.40
CA GLU A 43 -47.46 84.74 -35.68
C GLU A 43 -48.30 85.51 -36.72
N THR A 44 -47.63 86.21 -37.64
CA THR A 44 -48.28 86.91 -38.77
C THR A 44 -48.01 86.23 -40.12
N ASP A 45 -47.13 85.23 -40.15
CA ASP A 45 -46.64 84.58 -41.36
C ASP A 45 -46.98 83.07 -41.36
N THR A 46 -47.60 82.62 -42.45
CA THR A 46 -48.06 81.24 -42.64
C THR A 46 -46.91 80.23 -42.64
N GLU A 47 -45.76 80.56 -43.22
CA GLU A 47 -44.61 79.65 -43.30
C GLU A 47 -43.94 79.48 -41.93
N ALA A 48 -43.80 80.58 -41.18
CA ALA A 48 -43.32 80.54 -39.80
C ALA A 48 -44.24 79.69 -38.89
N ALA A 49 -45.57 79.83 -39.04
CA ALA A 49 -46.55 79.03 -38.32
C ALA A 49 -46.43 77.52 -38.64
N LEU A 50 -46.29 77.16 -39.91
CA LEU A 50 -46.11 75.75 -40.31
C LEU A 50 -44.78 75.16 -39.82
N GLY A 51 -43.72 75.97 -39.75
CA GLY A 51 -42.45 75.58 -39.14
C GLY A 51 -42.63 75.10 -37.69
N ARG A 52 -43.34 75.87 -36.87
CA ARG A 52 -43.60 75.53 -35.47
C ARG A 52 -44.46 74.28 -35.28
N VAL A 53 -45.41 74.04 -36.19
CA VAL A 53 -46.20 72.80 -36.20
C VAL A 53 -45.31 71.59 -36.51
N ARG A 54 -44.38 71.70 -37.48
CA ARG A 54 -43.43 70.62 -37.79
C ARG A 54 -42.48 70.30 -36.65
N ASP A 55 -42.07 71.32 -35.90
CA ASP A 55 -41.19 71.16 -34.75
C ASP A 55 -41.91 70.55 -33.52
N GLY A 56 -43.24 70.37 -33.60
CA GLY A 56 -44.04 69.73 -32.56
C GLY A 56 -44.12 70.55 -31.26
N GLU A 57 -44.01 71.88 -31.38
CA GLU A 57 -44.00 72.82 -30.26
C GLU A 57 -45.37 73.38 -29.89
N VAL A 58 -46.43 72.95 -30.56
CA VAL A 58 -47.78 73.54 -30.49
C VAL A 58 -48.81 72.48 -30.12
N ASP A 59 -49.69 72.81 -29.18
CA ASP A 59 -50.78 71.95 -28.71
C ASP A 59 -52.12 72.27 -29.39
N CYS A 60 -52.33 73.50 -29.86
CA CYS A 60 -53.50 73.90 -30.64
C CYS A 60 -53.15 75.06 -31.59
N VAL A 61 -53.70 75.05 -32.80
CA VAL A 61 -53.60 76.16 -33.75
C VAL A 61 -54.91 76.96 -33.76
N VAL A 62 -54.81 78.28 -33.58
CA VAL A 62 -55.92 79.23 -33.73
C VAL A 62 -55.59 80.14 -34.90
N SER A 63 -56.42 80.16 -35.94
CA SER A 63 -56.14 80.93 -37.16
C SER A 63 -57.28 81.87 -37.50
N ASP A 64 -56.98 83.08 -37.95
CA ASP A 64 -57.94 83.88 -38.70
C ASP A 64 -58.25 83.24 -40.06
N PHE A 65 -59.38 83.61 -40.65
CA PHE A 65 -59.81 83.11 -41.95
C PHE A 65 -59.30 83.97 -43.12
N ASP A 66 -59.35 85.30 -43.00
CA ASP A 66 -59.00 86.23 -44.07
C ASP A 66 -57.57 86.74 -43.89
N MET A 67 -56.59 85.98 -44.35
CA MET A 67 -55.18 86.36 -44.28
C MET A 67 -54.60 86.59 -45.68
N PRO A 68 -53.68 87.57 -45.87
CA PRO A 68 -53.01 87.77 -47.16
C PRO A 68 -52.17 86.55 -47.56
N GLY A 69 -52.42 85.99 -48.74
CA GLY A 69 -51.65 84.86 -49.30
C GLY A 69 -52.43 83.54 -49.25
N THR A 70 -52.71 83.03 -48.06
CA THR A 70 -53.44 81.78 -47.84
C THR A 70 -54.55 82.01 -46.81
N ASP A 71 -55.78 81.61 -47.10
CA ASP A 71 -56.89 81.68 -46.15
C ASP A 71 -56.76 80.61 -45.04
N GLY A 72 -57.55 80.73 -43.97
CA GLY A 72 -57.48 79.83 -42.82
C GLY A 72 -57.75 78.34 -43.17
N LEU A 73 -58.48 78.05 -44.26
CA LEU A 73 -58.74 76.67 -44.71
C LEU A 73 -57.57 76.09 -45.51
N GLY A 74 -56.88 76.93 -46.29
CA GLY A 74 -55.61 76.58 -46.91
C GLY A 74 -54.57 76.21 -45.87
N LEU A 75 -54.44 77.00 -44.79
CA LEU A 75 -53.54 76.67 -43.68
C LEU A 75 -53.93 75.36 -42.97
N LEU A 76 -55.23 75.14 -42.70
CA LEU A 76 -55.71 73.89 -42.09
C LEU A 76 -55.27 72.66 -42.91
N SER A 77 -55.39 72.74 -44.24
CA SER A 77 -55.02 71.64 -45.14
C SER A 77 -53.52 71.31 -45.03
N GLU A 78 -52.67 72.35 -44.93
CA GLU A 78 -51.23 72.17 -44.75
C GLU A 78 -50.86 71.66 -43.35
N VAL A 79 -51.51 72.15 -42.30
CA VAL A 79 -51.32 71.66 -40.92
C VAL A 79 -51.72 70.19 -40.81
N ARG A 80 -52.86 69.78 -41.39
CA ARG A 80 -53.33 68.38 -41.38
C ARG A 80 -52.39 67.42 -42.11
N ALA A 81 -51.68 67.91 -43.13
CA ALA A 81 -50.67 67.12 -43.84
C ALA A 81 -49.39 66.91 -43.01
N ILE A 82 -49.11 67.82 -42.06
CA ILE A 82 -47.95 67.75 -41.16
C ILE A 82 -48.28 66.91 -39.93
N ASP A 83 -49.35 67.30 -39.22
CA ASP A 83 -49.86 66.60 -38.05
C ASP A 83 -51.40 66.56 -38.09
N PRO A 84 -51.99 65.39 -38.41
CA PRO A 84 -53.44 65.24 -38.46
C PRO A 84 -54.10 65.30 -37.08
N ALA A 85 -53.34 65.15 -35.99
CA ALA A 85 -53.86 65.07 -34.63
C ALA A 85 -53.94 66.44 -33.91
N VAL A 86 -53.20 67.46 -34.35
CA VAL A 86 -53.19 68.79 -33.71
C VAL A 86 -54.54 69.51 -33.87
N PRO A 87 -55.24 69.89 -32.79
CA PRO A 87 -56.45 70.70 -32.87
C PRO A 87 -56.26 72.00 -33.66
N PHE A 88 -57.24 72.34 -34.50
CA PHE A 88 -57.22 73.56 -35.30
C PHE A 88 -58.56 74.29 -35.15
N ILE A 89 -58.52 75.54 -34.69
CA ILE A 89 -59.69 76.38 -34.43
C ILE A 89 -59.64 77.61 -35.35
N LEU A 90 -60.71 77.84 -36.09
CA LEU A 90 -60.85 79.08 -36.86
C LEU A 90 -61.45 80.19 -36.00
N PHE A 91 -60.75 81.31 -35.87
CA PHE A 91 -61.19 82.48 -35.12
C PHE A 91 -61.33 83.69 -36.04
N THR A 92 -62.53 83.94 -36.57
CA THR A 92 -62.73 84.90 -37.68
C THR A 92 -63.78 85.98 -37.43
N GLY A 93 -63.60 87.16 -38.01
CA GLY A 93 -64.56 88.27 -37.99
C GLY A 93 -65.76 88.11 -38.94
N LYS A 94 -65.68 87.26 -39.96
CA LYS A 94 -66.80 86.99 -40.88
C LYS A 94 -67.66 85.85 -40.32
N GLY A 95 -68.93 86.11 -40.04
CA GLY A 95 -69.91 85.10 -39.62
C GLY A 95 -71.03 84.87 -40.64
N ASN A 96 -70.69 84.63 -41.90
CA ASN A 96 -71.66 84.13 -42.88
C ASN A 96 -71.81 82.60 -42.70
N GLU A 97 -73.02 82.07 -42.78
CA GLU A 97 -73.30 80.63 -42.67
C GLU A 97 -72.52 79.79 -43.70
N GLU A 98 -72.24 80.37 -44.87
CA GLU A 98 -71.49 79.73 -45.95
C GLU A 98 -70.04 79.39 -45.53
N ILE A 99 -69.36 80.30 -44.82
CA ILE A 99 -67.98 80.09 -44.34
C ILE A 99 -67.94 79.03 -43.21
N ALA A 100 -68.95 79.03 -42.34
CA ALA A 100 -69.03 78.03 -41.27
C ALA A 100 -69.26 76.60 -41.83
N ALA A 101 -70.06 76.46 -42.88
CA ALA A 101 -70.31 75.18 -43.53
C ALA A 101 -69.06 74.64 -44.25
N GLU A 102 -68.30 75.52 -44.91
CA GLU A 102 -67.01 75.16 -45.52
C GLU A 102 -65.98 74.71 -44.47
N ALA A 103 -65.88 75.42 -43.35
CA ALA A 103 -64.97 75.08 -42.26
C ALA A 103 -65.24 73.69 -41.65
N ILE A 104 -66.52 73.36 -41.40
CA ILE A 104 -66.90 72.03 -40.88
C ILE A 104 -66.57 70.93 -41.89
N SER A 105 -66.85 71.18 -43.17
CA SER A 105 -66.60 70.20 -44.24
C SER A 105 -65.11 69.93 -44.45
N ALA A 106 -64.26 70.94 -44.20
CA ALA A 106 -62.80 70.83 -44.28
C ALA A 106 -62.17 70.10 -43.07
N GLY A 107 -62.96 69.76 -42.03
CA GLY A 107 -62.45 69.05 -40.87
C GLY A 107 -61.75 69.95 -39.84
N VAL A 108 -62.18 71.22 -39.73
CA VAL A 108 -61.77 72.08 -38.63
C VAL A 108 -62.19 71.45 -37.30
N THR A 109 -61.38 71.61 -36.25
CA THR A 109 -61.72 71.07 -34.93
C THR A 109 -62.84 71.88 -34.27
N ASP A 110 -62.80 73.20 -34.39
CA ASP A 110 -63.89 74.08 -33.96
C ASP A 110 -63.85 75.44 -34.69
N TYR A 111 -64.91 76.23 -34.58
CA TYR A 111 -65.06 77.54 -35.22
C TYR A 111 -65.64 78.58 -34.25
N VAL A 112 -64.99 79.74 -34.14
CA VAL A 112 -65.34 80.84 -33.23
C VAL A 112 -65.42 82.16 -33.99
N GLN A 113 -66.51 82.89 -33.81
CA GLN A 113 -66.73 84.19 -34.45
C GLN A 113 -66.27 85.36 -33.56
N LYS A 114 -65.47 86.28 -34.10
CA LYS A 114 -65.05 87.53 -33.43
C LYS A 114 -66.25 88.48 -33.30
N ARG A 115 -66.91 88.49 -32.14
CA ARG A 115 -67.99 89.44 -31.80
C ARG A 115 -67.43 90.46 -30.82
N GLY A 116 -67.46 91.74 -31.17
CA GLY A 116 -66.87 92.80 -30.35
C GLY A 116 -67.26 92.72 -28.87
N GLY A 117 -66.27 92.74 -27.97
CA GLY A 117 -66.45 92.54 -26.53
C GLY A 117 -65.34 91.67 -25.94
N ARG A 118 -65.32 91.49 -24.60
CA ARG A 118 -64.34 90.61 -23.92
C ARG A 118 -64.77 89.15 -23.88
N GLU A 119 -66.07 88.88 -23.91
CA GLU A 119 -66.65 87.52 -23.77
C GLU A 119 -66.23 86.54 -24.88
N GLN A 120 -65.85 87.04 -26.07
CA GLN A 120 -65.39 86.19 -27.18
C GLN A 120 -64.10 85.42 -26.86
N TYR A 121 -63.22 85.98 -26.04
CA TYR A 121 -61.95 85.35 -25.68
C TYR A 121 -62.15 84.25 -24.63
N ASP A 122 -63.12 84.40 -23.72
CA ASP A 122 -63.51 83.34 -22.80
C ASP A 122 -64.10 82.14 -23.55
N VAL A 123 -64.89 82.40 -24.60
CA VAL A 123 -65.40 81.33 -25.48
C VAL A 123 -64.25 80.65 -26.22
N LEU A 124 -63.31 81.41 -26.77
CA LEU A 124 -62.14 80.85 -27.46
C LEU A 124 -61.28 79.99 -26.51
N ALA A 125 -61.01 80.45 -25.29
CA ALA A 125 -60.26 79.70 -24.28
C ALA A 125 -60.89 78.33 -24.00
N ASN A 126 -62.19 78.31 -23.70
CA ASN A 126 -62.93 77.06 -23.47
C ASN A 126 -62.87 76.11 -24.68
N ARG A 127 -62.86 76.66 -25.90
CA ARG A 127 -62.82 75.86 -27.14
C ARG A 127 -61.45 75.23 -27.34
N VAL A 128 -60.38 75.99 -27.09
CA VAL A 128 -59.00 75.49 -27.11
C VAL A 128 -58.82 74.36 -26.10
N GLU A 129 -59.21 74.56 -24.84
CA GLU A 129 -59.08 73.53 -23.78
C GLU A 129 -59.77 72.21 -24.16
N ASN A 130 -61.06 72.28 -24.52
CA ASN A 130 -61.83 71.07 -24.88
C ASN A 130 -61.24 70.34 -26.09
N ALA A 131 -60.71 71.09 -27.06
CA ALA A 131 -60.14 70.51 -28.27
C ALA A 131 -58.82 69.76 -27.97
N VAL A 132 -57.97 70.34 -27.12
CA VAL A 132 -56.69 69.75 -26.69
C VAL A 132 -56.91 68.50 -25.83
N GLU A 133 -57.80 68.56 -24.83
CA GLU A 133 -58.10 67.40 -23.97
C GLU A 133 -58.56 66.18 -24.79
N ARG A 134 -59.40 66.44 -25.80
CA ARG A 134 -59.92 65.37 -26.67
C ARG A 134 -58.82 64.74 -27.53
N ALA A 135 -57.91 65.54 -28.08
CA ALA A 135 -56.78 65.03 -28.86
C ALA A 135 -55.83 64.18 -28.00
N GLN A 136 -55.52 64.63 -26.78
CA GLN A 136 -54.66 63.91 -25.86
C GLN A 136 -55.24 62.56 -25.40
N ALA A 137 -56.56 62.49 -25.14
CA ALA A 137 -57.22 61.26 -24.73
C ALA A 137 -57.16 60.17 -25.82
N SER A 138 -57.33 60.54 -27.09
CA SER A 138 -57.27 59.60 -28.21
C SER A 138 -55.87 59.02 -28.40
N ALA A 139 -54.82 59.84 -28.24
CA ALA A 139 -53.44 59.41 -28.41
C ALA A 139 -53.02 58.36 -27.34
N ARG A 140 -53.44 58.54 -26.08
CA ARG A 140 -53.11 57.60 -24.98
C ARG A 140 -53.71 56.20 -25.17
N SER A 141 -54.90 56.10 -25.77
CA SER A 141 -55.56 54.81 -25.99
C SER A 141 -54.83 53.98 -27.05
N GLN A 142 -54.31 54.62 -28.09
CA GLN A 142 -53.63 53.93 -29.19
C GLN A 142 -52.27 53.36 -28.75
N ASP A 143 -51.50 54.14 -27.99
CA ASP A 143 -50.19 53.75 -27.45
C ASP A 143 -50.25 52.48 -26.56
N THR A 144 -51.36 52.29 -25.84
CA THR A 144 -51.55 51.12 -24.97
C THR A 144 -51.74 49.81 -25.76
N VAL A 145 -52.43 49.88 -26.91
CA VAL A 145 -52.69 48.71 -27.76
C VAL A 145 -51.41 48.24 -28.44
N ASP A 146 -50.62 49.18 -28.99
CA ASP A 146 -49.38 48.85 -29.70
C ASP A 146 -48.35 48.22 -28.74
N ARG A 147 -48.30 48.68 -27.48
CA ARG A 147 -47.40 48.13 -26.46
C ARG A 147 -47.75 46.71 -26.03
N LEU A 148 -49.02 46.33 -26.09
CA LEU A 148 -49.48 44.96 -25.79
C LEU A 148 -49.07 44.00 -26.90
N HIS A 149 -49.23 44.38 -28.18
CA HIS A 149 -48.80 43.55 -29.31
C HIS A 149 -47.29 43.29 -29.30
N GLU A 150 -46.46 44.31 -29.04
CA GLU A 150 -45.00 44.14 -28.99
C GLU A 150 -44.54 43.22 -27.83
N THR A 151 -45.35 43.10 -26.76
CA THR A 151 -45.03 42.22 -25.63
C THR A 151 -45.26 40.74 -25.98
N PHE A 152 -46.30 40.41 -26.75
CA PHE A 152 -46.62 39.03 -27.13
C PHE A 152 -45.65 38.47 -28.19
N ASP A 153 -45.14 39.31 -29.09
CA ASP A 153 -44.16 38.89 -30.11
C ASP A 153 -42.77 38.57 -29.51
N ARG A 154 -42.49 39.01 -28.28
CA ARG A 154 -41.24 38.70 -27.57
C ARG A 154 -41.25 37.35 -26.84
N ILE A 155 -42.38 36.63 -26.81
CA ILE A 155 -42.46 35.30 -26.20
C ILE A 155 -41.71 34.30 -27.09
N THR A 156 -40.75 33.59 -26.49
CA THR A 156 -39.86 32.64 -27.19
C THR A 156 -40.56 31.34 -27.60
N ASP A 157 -41.68 31.03 -26.95
CA ASP A 157 -42.47 29.83 -27.23
C ASP A 157 -43.52 30.10 -28.33
N SER A 158 -43.93 29.04 -29.01
CA SER A 158 -45.02 29.11 -29.97
C SER A 158 -46.34 29.30 -29.22
N PHE A 159 -47.16 30.24 -29.70
CA PHE A 159 -48.39 30.63 -29.03
C PHE A 159 -49.53 30.77 -30.01
N LEU A 160 -50.72 30.29 -29.62
CA LEU A 160 -51.97 30.49 -30.34
C LEU A 160 -53.12 30.67 -29.35
N SER A 161 -54.12 31.47 -29.71
CA SER A 161 -55.38 31.61 -28.97
C SER A 161 -56.55 31.15 -29.84
N ILE A 162 -57.50 30.45 -29.24
CA ILE A 162 -58.75 30.01 -29.88
C ILE A 162 -59.97 30.56 -29.15
N ASP A 163 -61.06 30.76 -29.87
CA ASP A 163 -62.37 31.05 -29.29
C ASP A 163 -63.11 29.78 -28.81
N ASN A 164 -64.27 29.96 -28.18
CA ASN A 164 -65.16 28.88 -27.75
C ASN A 164 -65.69 27.98 -28.90
N ASP A 165 -65.65 28.47 -30.13
CA ASP A 165 -66.01 27.71 -31.34
C ASP A 165 -64.82 26.95 -31.96
N TRP A 166 -63.67 26.94 -31.27
CA TRP A 166 -62.40 26.32 -31.67
C TRP A 166 -61.71 27.01 -32.84
N ARG A 167 -62.05 28.28 -33.14
CA ARG A 167 -61.40 29.04 -34.21
C ARG A 167 -60.17 29.75 -33.67
N ILE A 168 -59.09 29.69 -34.43
CA ILE A 168 -57.84 30.40 -34.11
C ILE A 168 -58.08 31.91 -34.23
N THR A 169 -58.00 32.64 -33.12
CA THR A 169 -58.17 34.11 -33.07
C THR A 169 -56.83 34.85 -33.11
N TYR A 170 -55.75 34.19 -32.70
CA TYR A 170 -54.39 34.74 -32.74
C TYR A 170 -53.35 33.62 -32.84
N VAL A 171 -52.23 33.88 -33.52
CA VAL A 171 -51.04 33.03 -33.53
C VAL A 171 -49.81 33.92 -33.71
N ASN A 172 -48.75 33.69 -32.91
CA ASN A 172 -47.50 34.41 -33.09
C ASN A 172 -46.66 33.82 -34.24
N ASP A 173 -45.66 34.56 -34.72
CA ASP A 173 -44.81 34.15 -35.85
C ASP A 173 -44.15 32.79 -35.65
N ARG A 174 -43.77 32.45 -34.41
CA ARG A 174 -43.17 31.15 -34.07
C ARG A 174 -44.16 30.00 -34.16
N GLY A 175 -45.39 30.20 -33.69
CA GLY A 175 -46.48 29.25 -33.83
C GLY A 175 -46.83 29.01 -35.29
N ALA A 176 -46.93 30.07 -36.09
CA ALA A 176 -47.18 29.98 -37.53
C ALA A 176 -46.05 29.22 -38.26
N SER A 177 -44.79 29.55 -37.97
CA SER A 177 -43.61 28.87 -38.51
C SER A 177 -43.58 27.39 -38.16
N PHE A 178 -43.87 27.03 -36.90
CA PHE A 178 -43.91 25.62 -36.45
C PHE A 178 -45.03 24.84 -37.14
N LEU A 179 -46.21 25.45 -37.33
CA LEU A 179 -47.34 24.83 -38.02
C LEU A 179 -47.16 24.79 -39.55
N GLY A 180 -46.15 25.46 -40.09
CA GLY A 180 -45.81 25.45 -41.51
C GLY A 180 -46.78 26.23 -42.40
N ALA A 181 -47.52 27.19 -41.86
CA ALA A 181 -48.51 28.00 -42.58
C ALA A 181 -48.45 29.48 -42.15
N PRO A 182 -48.67 30.44 -43.08
CA PRO A 182 -48.67 31.86 -42.73
C PRO A 182 -49.85 32.21 -41.81
N VAL A 183 -49.68 33.25 -40.99
CA VAL A 183 -50.67 33.70 -39.98
C VAL A 183 -52.06 33.88 -40.62
N GLU A 184 -52.13 34.49 -41.79
CA GLU A 184 -53.38 34.76 -42.53
C GLU A 184 -54.19 33.49 -42.86
N ASP A 185 -53.51 32.36 -43.11
CA ASP A 185 -54.15 31.07 -43.42
C ASP A 185 -54.59 30.30 -42.17
N LEU A 186 -54.04 30.68 -41.01
CA LEU A 186 -54.34 30.07 -39.72
C LEU A 186 -55.49 30.77 -39.00
N LEU A 187 -55.59 32.10 -39.11
CA LEU A 187 -56.65 32.89 -38.47
C LEU A 187 -58.06 32.47 -38.95
N GLY A 188 -58.98 32.30 -38.00
CA GLY A 188 -60.37 31.90 -38.22
C GLY A 188 -60.57 30.40 -38.54
N ARG A 189 -59.50 29.62 -38.70
CA ARG A 189 -59.54 28.18 -38.97
C ARG A 189 -59.92 27.41 -37.71
N ASP A 190 -60.70 26.34 -37.88
CA ASP A 190 -61.04 25.42 -36.78
C ASP A 190 -59.82 24.57 -36.41
N LEU A 191 -59.34 24.68 -35.17
CA LEU A 191 -58.18 23.93 -34.65
C LEU A 191 -58.38 22.41 -34.81
N ARG A 192 -59.63 21.93 -34.72
CA ARG A 192 -59.98 20.51 -34.84
C ARG A 192 -59.86 19.97 -36.28
N SER A 193 -59.72 20.86 -37.25
CA SER A 193 -59.58 20.52 -38.67
C SER A 193 -58.14 20.15 -39.08
N LEU A 194 -57.18 20.27 -38.16
CA LEU A 194 -55.80 19.88 -38.40
C LEU A 194 -55.66 18.33 -38.42
N PRO A 195 -54.82 17.77 -39.30
CA PRO A 195 -54.72 16.32 -39.50
C PRO A 195 -54.28 15.59 -38.23
N ALA A 196 -54.90 14.43 -37.97
CA ALA A 196 -54.84 13.73 -36.69
C ALA A 196 -54.29 12.30 -36.83
N ASN A 197 -53.15 12.05 -36.20
CA ASN A 197 -52.95 10.83 -35.43
C ASN A 197 -52.95 11.25 -33.94
N ASP A 198 -53.69 10.56 -33.06
CA ASP A 198 -53.79 10.87 -31.62
C ASP A 198 -54.34 12.25 -31.19
N ALA A 199 -55.10 12.93 -32.07
CA ALA A 199 -55.79 14.16 -31.70
C ALA A 199 -56.73 14.02 -30.50
N ALA A 200 -57.20 12.81 -30.18
CA ALA A 200 -58.09 12.55 -29.05
C ALA A 200 -57.52 13.07 -27.72
N ARG A 201 -56.22 12.86 -27.46
CA ARG A 201 -55.55 13.29 -26.23
C ARG A 201 -55.49 14.81 -26.12
N PHE A 202 -55.06 15.49 -27.19
CA PHE A 202 -54.99 16.95 -27.23
C PHE A 202 -56.37 17.58 -27.03
N HIS A 203 -57.40 17.08 -27.71
CA HIS A 203 -58.76 17.59 -27.59
C HIS A 203 -59.35 17.34 -26.21
N GLU A 204 -59.03 16.22 -25.57
CA GLU A 204 -59.48 15.92 -24.22
C GLU A 204 -58.88 16.88 -23.21
N GLU A 205 -57.56 17.10 -23.24
CA GLU A 205 -56.88 18.05 -22.34
C GLU A 205 -57.39 19.49 -22.55
N TYR A 206 -57.55 19.93 -23.80
CA TYR A 206 -58.08 21.26 -24.10
C TYR A 206 -59.54 21.42 -23.66
N ARG A 207 -60.40 20.40 -23.87
CA ARG A 207 -61.76 20.39 -23.33
C ARG A 207 -61.77 20.36 -21.80
N ASN A 208 -60.82 19.66 -21.19
CA ASN A 208 -60.70 19.59 -19.75
C ASN A 208 -60.40 20.98 -19.19
N ALA A 209 -59.41 21.70 -19.75
CA ALA A 209 -59.09 23.07 -19.37
C ALA A 209 -60.30 24.02 -19.47
N LEU A 210 -61.05 23.96 -20.58
CA LEU A 210 -62.28 24.74 -20.75
C LEU A 210 -63.38 24.36 -19.76
N ARG A 211 -63.51 23.07 -19.42
CA ARG A 211 -64.54 22.57 -18.49
C ARG A 211 -64.21 22.87 -17.03
N THR A 212 -62.96 22.70 -16.62
CA THR A 212 -62.52 22.92 -15.23
C THR A 212 -62.20 24.37 -14.95
N GLN A 213 -61.95 25.17 -16.00
CA GLN A 213 -61.41 26.52 -15.88
C GLN A 213 -60.07 26.54 -15.13
N GLU A 214 -59.33 25.43 -15.20
CA GLU A 214 -57.98 25.29 -14.66
C GLU A 214 -56.99 25.07 -15.81
N PRO A 215 -55.75 25.60 -15.72
CA PRO A 215 -54.74 25.36 -16.72
C PRO A 215 -54.30 23.89 -16.74
N VAL A 216 -54.04 23.37 -17.93
CA VAL A 216 -53.52 22.00 -18.14
C VAL A 216 -52.15 22.07 -18.79
N SER A 217 -51.27 21.14 -18.42
CA SER A 217 -49.94 20.97 -19.00
C SER A 217 -49.65 19.52 -19.30
N PHE A 218 -49.19 19.19 -20.50
CA PHE A 218 -48.86 17.83 -20.88
C PHE A 218 -47.83 17.78 -22.02
N GLU A 219 -47.08 16.69 -22.06
CA GLU A 219 -46.14 16.41 -23.16
C GLU A 219 -46.73 15.42 -24.16
N ALA A 220 -46.63 15.75 -25.45
CA ALA A 220 -47.11 14.90 -26.53
C ALA A 220 -46.31 15.11 -27.83
N GLU A 221 -46.32 14.10 -28.69
CA GLU A 221 -45.79 14.22 -30.05
C GLU A 221 -46.69 15.14 -30.89
N SER A 222 -46.07 16.02 -31.68
CA SER A 222 -46.75 17.01 -32.50
C SER A 222 -47.65 16.35 -33.54
N LEU A 223 -48.91 16.80 -33.60
CA LEU A 223 -49.91 16.34 -34.56
C LEU A 223 -49.55 16.73 -36.00
N THR A 224 -48.87 17.85 -36.19
CA THR A 224 -48.55 18.42 -37.52
C THR A 224 -47.16 18.06 -38.00
N ASN A 225 -46.23 17.75 -37.08
CA ASN A 225 -44.84 17.40 -37.37
C ASN A 225 -44.46 16.10 -36.63
N PRO A 226 -44.79 14.92 -37.18
CA PRO A 226 -44.40 13.64 -36.58
C PRO A 226 -42.89 13.58 -36.30
N GLY A 227 -42.51 13.02 -35.16
CA GLY A 227 -41.15 12.96 -34.64
C GLY A 227 -40.73 14.18 -33.80
N ARG A 228 -41.59 15.20 -33.65
CA ARG A 228 -41.35 16.35 -32.76
C ARG A 228 -42.14 16.21 -31.46
N TRP A 229 -41.47 16.36 -30.32
CA TRP A 229 -42.10 16.35 -28.99
C TRP A 229 -42.34 17.77 -28.48
N LEU A 230 -43.52 18.00 -27.91
CA LEU A 230 -43.97 19.29 -27.43
C LEU A 230 -44.27 19.25 -25.93
N ASP A 231 -43.80 20.24 -25.17
CA ASP A 231 -44.36 20.61 -23.85
C ASP A 231 -45.44 21.66 -24.09
N ILE A 232 -46.69 21.32 -23.77
CA ILE A 232 -47.88 22.12 -24.10
C ILE A 232 -48.55 22.60 -22.83
N ARG A 233 -48.90 23.88 -22.79
CA ARG A 233 -49.66 24.50 -21.70
C ARG A 233 -50.86 25.24 -22.25
N ALA A 234 -52.04 24.88 -21.79
CA ALA A 234 -53.28 25.52 -22.21
C ALA A 234 -53.96 26.20 -21.00
N TYR A 235 -54.26 27.50 -21.16
CA TYR A 235 -54.85 28.36 -20.15
C TYR A 235 -56.25 28.78 -20.59
N PRO A 236 -57.30 28.44 -19.82
CA PRO A 236 -58.66 28.87 -20.13
C PRO A 236 -58.80 30.39 -19.94
N ALA A 237 -59.56 31.03 -20.82
CA ALA A 237 -59.91 32.44 -20.78
C ALA A 237 -61.42 32.63 -20.96
N GLU A 238 -61.95 33.83 -20.68
CA GLU A 238 -63.40 34.11 -20.77
C GLU A 238 -63.98 33.78 -22.16
N ASP A 239 -63.22 34.05 -23.22
CA ASP A 239 -63.67 33.90 -24.60
C ASP A 239 -63.08 32.66 -25.32
N GLY A 240 -62.37 31.77 -24.61
CA GLY A 240 -61.81 30.55 -25.21
C GLY A 240 -60.58 30.01 -24.51
N LEU A 241 -59.52 29.69 -25.25
CA LEU A 241 -58.34 28.99 -24.74
C LEU A 241 -57.04 29.54 -25.34
N SER A 242 -56.05 29.79 -24.49
CA SER A 242 -54.70 30.24 -24.86
C SER A 242 -53.73 29.08 -24.75
N ILE A 243 -53.08 28.69 -25.84
CA ILE A 243 -52.23 27.50 -25.95
C ILE A 243 -50.79 27.91 -26.27
N TYR A 244 -49.87 27.48 -25.41
CA TYR A 244 -48.43 27.63 -25.59
C TYR A 244 -47.80 26.27 -25.80
N TRP A 245 -46.82 26.17 -26.70
CA TRP A 245 -46.01 24.97 -26.81
C TRP A 245 -44.55 25.28 -27.10
N ARG A 246 -43.69 24.40 -26.58
CA ARG A 246 -42.25 24.42 -26.81
C ARG A 246 -41.81 23.11 -27.43
N ASP A 247 -41.03 23.18 -28.50
CA ASP A 247 -40.36 22.01 -29.06
C ASP A 247 -39.26 21.55 -28.10
N VAL A 248 -39.46 20.38 -27.49
CA VAL A 248 -38.53 19.73 -26.56
C VAL A 248 -37.88 18.49 -27.17
N THR A 249 -37.95 18.31 -28.49
CA THR A 249 -37.43 17.11 -29.19
C THR A 249 -35.95 16.88 -28.91
N THR A 250 -35.12 17.91 -29.11
CA THR A 250 -33.66 17.81 -28.85
C THR A 250 -33.38 17.56 -27.38
N LEU A 251 -34.12 18.22 -26.48
CA LEU A 251 -33.97 18.05 -25.04
C LEU A 251 -34.30 16.61 -24.63
N ARG A 252 -35.45 16.06 -25.07
CA ARG A 252 -35.85 14.68 -24.80
C ARG A 252 -34.87 13.66 -25.37
N ARG A 253 -34.37 13.85 -26.60
CA ARG A 253 -33.36 12.96 -27.17
C ARG A 253 -32.09 12.96 -26.33
N ARG A 254 -31.59 14.13 -25.93
CA ARG A 254 -30.41 14.26 -25.07
C ARG A 254 -30.61 13.61 -23.70
N GLU A 255 -31.76 13.82 -23.06
CA GLU A 255 -32.11 13.16 -21.80
C GLU A 255 -32.17 11.63 -21.94
N GLN A 256 -32.76 11.13 -23.04
CA GLN A 256 -32.82 9.70 -23.31
C GLN A 256 -31.43 9.10 -23.55
N VAL A 257 -30.61 9.73 -24.38
CA VAL A 257 -29.21 9.31 -24.62
C VAL A 257 -28.44 9.28 -23.31
N LEU A 258 -28.55 10.30 -22.46
CA LEU A 258 -27.90 10.31 -21.15
C LEU A 258 -28.40 9.20 -20.21
N ALA A 259 -29.71 8.91 -20.21
CA ALA A 259 -30.29 7.84 -19.40
C ALA A 259 -29.81 6.44 -19.86
N ASP A 260 -29.72 6.23 -21.18
CA ASP A 260 -29.24 4.99 -21.77
C ASP A 260 -27.72 4.85 -21.57
N LEU A 261 -26.94 5.93 -21.72
CA LEU A 261 -25.52 5.96 -21.36
C LEU A 261 -25.30 5.68 -19.88
N TYR A 262 -26.10 6.25 -18.98
CA TYR A 262 -26.00 5.98 -17.55
C TYR A 262 -26.22 4.49 -17.23
N THR A 263 -27.19 3.88 -17.90
CA THR A 263 -27.47 2.44 -17.78
C THR A 263 -26.30 1.62 -18.34
N GLY A 264 -25.82 1.96 -19.54
CA GLY A 264 -24.66 1.32 -20.15
C GLY A 264 -23.36 1.47 -19.35
N ALA A 265 -23.14 2.64 -18.74
CA ALA A 265 -22.01 2.92 -17.87
C ALA A 265 -22.02 2.00 -16.63
N ARG A 266 -23.20 1.71 -16.08
CA ARG A 266 -23.35 0.75 -14.99
C ARG A 266 -22.98 -0.67 -15.42
N ASP A 267 -23.39 -1.08 -16.62
CA ASP A 267 -23.02 -2.38 -17.19
C ASP A 267 -21.49 -2.46 -17.40
N LEU A 268 -20.87 -1.41 -17.96
CA LEU A 268 -19.42 -1.30 -18.15
C LEU A 268 -18.66 -1.49 -16.84
N LEU A 269 -19.09 -0.78 -15.79
CA LEU A 269 -18.49 -0.89 -14.47
C LEU A 269 -18.66 -2.28 -13.87
N SER A 270 -19.59 -3.12 -14.36
CA SER A 270 -19.82 -4.47 -13.85
C SER A 270 -19.09 -5.58 -14.60
N CYS A 271 -18.41 -5.26 -15.70
CA CYS A 271 -17.64 -6.25 -16.48
C CYS A 271 -16.41 -6.77 -15.71
N ASP A 272 -16.06 -8.04 -15.96
CA ASP A 272 -14.98 -8.74 -15.26
C ASP A 272 -13.66 -8.73 -16.05
N THR A 273 -13.71 -8.34 -17.33
CA THR A 273 -12.55 -8.34 -18.22
C THR A 273 -12.41 -7.05 -19.03
N VAL A 274 -11.18 -6.67 -19.34
CA VAL A 274 -10.88 -5.50 -20.18
C VAL A 274 -11.47 -5.67 -21.58
N GLU A 275 -11.50 -6.90 -22.09
CA GLU A 275 -12.09 -7.25 -23.38
C GLU A 275 -13.62 -7.08 -23.40
N GLU A 276 -14.32 -7.47 -22.33
CA GLU A 276 -15.76 -7.21 -22.17
C GLU A 276 -16.05 -5.71 -22.09
N ILE A 277 -15.26 -4.96 -21.30
CA ILE A 277 -15.40 -3.51 -21.19
C ILE A 277 -15.23 -2.85 -22.57
N ALA A 278 -14.20 -3.24 -23.31
CA ALA A 278 -13.93 -2.70 -24.64
C ALA A 278 -15.06 -2.97 -25.63
N THR A 279 -15.58 -4.21 -25.64
CA THR A 279 -16.69 -4.60 -26.49
C THR A 279 -17.94 -3.79 -26.16
N ARG A 280 -18.24 -3.66 -24.87
CA ARG A 280 -19.43 -2.93 -24.42
C ARG A 280 -19.32 -1.43 -24.68
N ALA A 281 -18.13 -0.85 -24.61
CA ALA A 281 -17.89 0.56 -24.93
C ALA A 281 -18.15 0.86 -26.41
N VAL A 282 -17.64 0.00 -27.30
CA VAL A 282 -17.91 0.08 -28.74
C VAL A 282 -19.41 -0.07 -29.01
N GLU A 283 -20.07 -1.06 -28.41
CA GLU A 283 -21.52 -1.24 -28.55
C GLU A 283 -22.33 -0.02 -28.10
N LEU A 284 -22.01 0.61 -26.98
CA LEU A 284 -22.71 1.80 -26.50
C LEU A 284 -22.53 2.99 -27.44
N THR A 285 -21.34 3.13 -28.02
CA THR A 285 -21.03 4.17 -29.00
C THR A 285 -21.88 4.00 -30.27
N GLU A 286 -22.02 2.76 -30.76
CA GLU A 286 -22.84 2.48 -31.95
C GLU A 286 -24.35 2.52 -31.67
N THR A 287 -24.80 1.93 -30.56
CA THR A 287 -26.24 1.71 -30.30
C THR A 287 -26.94 2.84 -29.55
N VAL A 288 -26.23 3.54 -28.65
CA VAL A 288 -26.82 4.61 -27.82
C VAL A 288 -26.50 5.99 -28.41
N LEU A 289 -25.24 6.23 -28.78
CA LEU A 289 -24.85 7.49 -29.40
C LEU A 289 -25.19 7.53 -30.89
N GLY A 290 -25.37 6.36 -31.53
CA GLY A 290 -25.85 6.26 -32.90
C GLY A 290 -24.77 6.51 -33.96
N PHE A 291 -23.49 6.38 -33.59
CA PHE A 291 -22.38 6.54 -34.54
C PHE A 291 -22.21 5.31 -35.43
N ASP A 292 -21.74 5.54 -36.66
CA ASP A 292 -21.66 4.50 -37.69
C ASP A 292 -20.56 3.49 -37.41
N GLU A 293 -19.40 3.93 -36.89
CA GLU A 293 -18.27 3.06 -36.56
C GLU A 293 -17.57 3.52 -35.28
N ALA A 294 -17.21 2.56 -34.42
CA ALA A 294 -16.39 2.81 -33.24
C ALA A 294 -15.34 1.71 -33.01
N ALA A 295 -14.14 2.10 -32.57
CA ALA A 295 -13.07 1.15 -32.26
C ALA A 295 -12.27 1.59 -31.03
N LEU A 296 -11.84 0.62 -30.22
CA LEU A 296 -10.98 0.85 -29.07
C LEU A 296 -9.60 0.24 -29.30
N TYR A 297 -8.56 1.08 -29.23
CA TYR A 297 -7.16 0.72 -29.40
C TYR A 297 -6.41 0.77 -28.07
N ALA A 298 -5.35 -0.04 -27.94
CA ALA A 298 -4.42 -0.01 -26.82
C ALA A 298 -2.98 -0.07 -27.31
N LEU A 299 -2.11 0.70 -26.66
CA LEU A 299 -0.66 0.61 -26.84
C LEU A 299 -0.15 -0.69 -26.22
N ALA A 300 0.59 -1.50 -27.01
CA ALA A 300 1.08 -2.80 -26.58
C ALA A 300 2.39 -2.72 -25.78
N ASP A 301 3.15 -1.63 -25.91
CA ASP A 301 4.40 -1.35 -25.17
C ASP A 301 4.84 0.11 -25.36
N GLU A 302 5.35 0.78 -24.32
CA GLU A 302 5.89 2.16 -24.44
C GLU A 302 7.14 2.21 -25.36
N GLU A 303 7.92 1.12 -25.41
CA GLU A 303 9.16 1.04 -26.20
C GLU A 303 8.97 0.52 -27.64
N ASN A 304 7.96 -0.31 -27.91
CA ASN A 304 7.91 -1.15 -29.12
C ASN A 304 6.92 -0.69 -30.22
N ALA A 305 6.27 0.47 -30.02
CA ALA A 305 5.54 1.21 -31.06
C ALA A 305 4.41 0.45 -31.79
N SER A 306 3.85 -0.63 -31.22
CA SER A 306 2.73 -1.35 -31.82
C SER A 306 1.41 -1.01 -31.13
N VAL A 307 0.37 -0.81 -31.94
CA VAL A 307 -1.00 -0.55 -31.48
C VAL A 307 -1.83 -1.80 -31.71
N ARG A 308 -2.54 -2.26 -30.66
CA ARG A 308 -3.44 -3.41 -30.76
C ARG A 308 -4.88 -2.93 -30.72
N THR A 309 -5.68 -3.37 -31.68
CA THR A 309 -7.14 -3.29 -31.60
C THR A 309 -7.64 -4.18 -30.45
N VAL A 310 -8.25 -3.56 -29.43
CA VAL A 310 -8.87 -4.27 -28.30
C VAL A 310 -10.26 -4.73 -28.69
N SER A 311 -11.03 -3.85 -29.36
CA SER A 311 -12.31 -4.16 -29.97
C SER A 311 -12.58 -3.24 -31.17
N ALA A 312 -13.29 -3.74 -32.17
CA ALA A 312 -13.64 -3.04 -33.41
C ALA A 312 -15.02 -3.52 -33.91
N PRO A 313 -15.67 -2.79 -34.84
CA PRO A 313 -17.08 -3.00 -35.22
C PRO A 313 -17.38 -4.41 -35.75
N SER A 314 -18.68 -4.75 -35.73
CA SER A 314 -19.21 -5.97 -36.36
C SER A 314 -19.20 -5.95 -37.90
N ALA A 315 -19.08 -4.76 -38.52
CA ALA A 315 -18.98 -4.59 -39.96
C ALA A 315 -17.51 -4.57 -40.42
N ALA A 316 -17.18 -5.36 -41.44
CA ALA A 316 -15.83 -5.66 -41.92
C ALA A 316 -15.09 -4.50 -42.63
N GLY A 317 -15.11 -3.29 -42.07
CA GLY A 317 -14.78 -2.05 -42.81
C GLY A 317 -13.72 -1.12 -42.23
N ALA A 318 -13.16 -1.34 -41.04
CA ALA A 318 -12.10 -0.45 -40.54
C ALA A 318 -10.85 -0.58 -41.42
N ARG A 319 -10.54 0.43 -42.24
CA ARG A 319 -9.22 0.55 -42.88
C ARG A 319 -8.18 0.58 -41.78
N ALA A 320 -7.12 -0.23 -41.94
CA ALA A 320 -6.03 -0.30 -40.97
C ALA A 320 -5.26 1.02 -40.98
N GLU A 321 -5.57 1.92 -40.05
CA GLU A 321 -4.72 3.05 -39.70
C GLU A 321 -3.34 2.52 -39.33
N THR A 322 -2.28 3.24 -39.72
CA THR A 322 -0.92 2.80 -39.36
C THR A 322 -0.68 3.01 -37.85
N ASP A 323 0.04 2.09 -37.19
CA ASP A 323 0.37 2.21 -35.76
C ASP A 323 1.02 3.56 -35.39
N ALA A 324 1.78 4.14 -36.33
CA ALA A 324 2.39 5.47 -36.18
C ALA A 324 1.35 6.60 -36.16
N ALA A 325 0.26 6.47 -36.93
CA ALA A 325 -0.80 7.46 -36.99
C ALA A 325 -1.62 7.49 -35.68
N LEU A 326 -2.05 6.29 -35.24
CA LEU A 326 -2.77 6.10 -33.98
C LEU A 326 -1.99 6.60 -32.78
N ARG A 327 -0.66 6.39 -32.75
CA ARG A 327 0.20 6.90 -31.68
C ARG A 327 0.26 8.43 -31.65
N ALA A 328 0.42 9.09 -32.80
CA ALA A 328 0.47 10.55 -32.85
C ALA A 328 -0.84 11.18 -32.37
N LEU A 329 -1.99 10.56 -32.70
CA LEU A 329 -3.29 10.95 -32.16
C LEU A 329 -3.41 10.70 -30.67
N PHE A 330 -2.91 9.56 -30.17
CA PHE A 330 -2.88 9.25 -28.75
C PHE A 330 -2.09 10.29 -27.94
N GLU A 331 -0.84 10.56 -28.33
CA GLU A 331 0.02 11.55 -27.66
C GLU A 331 -0.60 12.95 -27.67
N ARG A 332 -1.30 13.32 -28.77
CA ARG A 332 -1.98 14.60 -28.89
C ARG A 332 -3.23 14.70 -28.01
N ALA A 333 -4.07 13.67 -28.00
CA ALA A 333 -5.27 13.62 -27.18
C ALA A 333 -4.92 13.65 -25.68
N GLU A 334 -3.86 12.93 -25.29
CA GLU A 334 -3.37 12.91 -23.91
C GLU A 334 -2.79 14.27 -23.50
N ALA A 335 -1.95 14.88 -24.35
CA ALA A 335 -1.36 16.20 -24.08
C ALA A 335 -2.41 17.32 -24.02
N ALA A 336 -3.47 17.25 -24.83
CA ALA A 336 -4.55 18.22 -24.84
C ALA A 336 -5.56 18.01 -23.70
N SER A 337 -5.65 16.78 -23.15
CA SER A 337 -6.75 16.37 -22.27
C SER A 337 -8.14 16.66 -22.86
N ASP A 338 -8.25 16.64 -24.20
CA ASP A 338 -9.45 16.99 -24.95
C ASP A 338 -9.53 16.11 -26.22
N PRO A 339 -10.74 15.74 -26.70
CA PRO A 339 -10.92 14.97 -27.92
C PRO A 339 -10.28 15.63 -29.13
N VAL A 340 -9.61 14.83 -29.94
CA VAL A 340 -9.06 15.28 -31.21
C VAL A 340 -10.12 15.05 -32.29
N VAL A 341 -10.68 16.14 -32.81
CA VAL A 341 -11.62 16.11 -33.93
C VAL A 341 -10.84 16.29 -35.24
N VAL A 342 -11.03 15.39 -36.19
CA VAL A 342 -10.43 15.42 -37.53
C VAL A 342 -11.56 15.60 -38.54
N GLU A 343 -11.70 16.81 -39.09
CA GLU A 343 -12.83 17.19 -39.95
C GLU A 343 -12.58 16.98 -41.47
N ASP A 344 -11.33 16.86 -41.93
CA ASP A 344 -10.99 16.56 -43.34
C ASP A 344 -9.51 16.17 -43.53
N GLU A 345 -9.17 15.43 -44.60
CA GLU A 345 -7.80 14.93 -44.89
C GLU A 345 -6.75 16.04 -45.09
N HIS A 346 -7.12 17.33 -45.11
CA HIS A 346 -6.29 18.41 -45.68
C HIS A 346 -6.17 19.70 -44.84
N THR A 347 -6.36 19.65 -43.52
CA THR A 347 -6.23 20.87 -42.68
C THR A 347 -5.23 20.71 -41.53
N ASP A 348 -4.09 21.42 -41.62
CA ASP A 348 -3.12 21.82 -40.59
C ASP A 348 -2.71 20.83 -39.46
N ALA A 349 -2.95 19.53 -39.63
CA ALA A 349 -2.33 18.48 -38.84
C ALA A 349 -1.03 18.01 -39.54
N PRO A 350 0.04 17.63 -38.78
CA PRO A 350 1.20 16.98 -39.39
C PRO A 350 0.76 15.74 -40.18
N ALA A 351 1.57 15.32 -41.15
CA ALA A 351 1.33 14.23 -42.11
C ALA A 351 0.97 12.88 -41.47
N VAL A 352 -0.26 12.76 -40.98
CA VAL A 352 -0.80 11.58 -40.32
C VAL A 352 -2.03 11.19 -41.16
N ASP A 353 -1.88 10.11 -41.92
CA ASP A 353 -2.91 9.54 -42.80
C ASP A 353 -3.96 8.85 -41.94
N VAL A 354 -4.90 9.64 -41.42
CA VAL A 354 -6.00 9.18 -40.56
C VAL A 354 -7.31 9.70 -41.10
N ASP A 355 -8.32 8.88 -40.94
CA ASP A 355 -9.63 9.18 -41.46
C ASP A 355 -10.36 10.24 -40.60
N PRO A 356 -11.33 10.97 -41.17
CA PRO A 356 -12.15 11.90 -40.40
C PRO A 356 -12.94 11.21 -39.28
N GLY A 357 -12.94 11.81 -38.10
CA GLY A 357 -13.54 11.24 -36.90
C GLY A 357 -13.14 11.95 -35.61
N VAL A 358 -13.62 11.43 -34.48
CA VAL A 358 -13.28 11.90 -33.14
C VAL A 358 -12.44 10.84 -32.43
N TYR A 359 -11.31 11.26 -31.87
CA TYR A 359 -10.39 10.41 -31.14
C TYR A 359 -10.28 10.88 -29.69
N VAL A 360 -10.67 10.02 -28.75
CA VAL A 360 -10.72 10.32 -27.31
C VAL A 360 -9.75 9.41 -26.56
N ALA A 361 -8.87 10.01 -25.75
CA ALA A 361 -8.00 9.25 -24.85
C ALA A 361 -8.82 8.66 -23.70
N VAL A 362 -8.60 7.37 -23.40
CA VAL A 362 -9.32 6.58 -22.39
C VAL A 362 -8.39 6.27 -21.19
N GLY A 363 -7.30 7.02 -21.04
CA GLY A 363 -6.26 6.76 -20.03
C GLY A 363 -5.52 5.44 -20.26
N GLU A 364 -4.44 5.22 -19.51
CA GLU A 364 -3.64 3.99 -19.52
C GLU A 364 -3.28 3.45 -20.92
N GLY A 365 -2.91 4.32 -21.85
CA GLY A 365 -2.48 3.89 -23.19
C GLY A 365 -3.60 3.49 -24.15
N ARG A 366 -4.86 3.91 -23.95
CA ARG A 366 -6.01 3.54 -24.79
C ARG A 366 -6.66 4.70 -25.53
N LEU A 367 -7.12 4.45 -26.75
CA LEU A 367 -7.76 5.43 -27.62
C LEU A 367 -9.10 4.90 -28.13
N LEU A 368 -10.18 5.65 -27.91
CA LEU A 368 -11.48 5.41 -28.53
C LEU A 368 -11.58 6.27 -29.80
N ALA A 369 -11.74 5.63 -30.95
CA ALA A 369 -11.96 6.28 -32.23
C ALA A 369 -13.41 6.10 -32.66
N VAL A 370 -14.05 7.17 -33.10
CA VAL A 370 -15.47 7.20 -33.47
C VAL A 370 -15.65 7.97 -34.77
N ARG A 371 -16.52 7.45 -35.64
CA ARG A 371 -16.71 7.98 -36.99
C ARG A 371 -18.20 8.09 -37.31
N GLU A 372 -18.51 9.12 -38.08
CA GLU A 372 -19.87 9.38 -38.54
C GLU A 372 -19.83 9.80 -40.01
N ALA A 373 -20.67 9.17 -40.84
CA ALA A 373 -20.64 9.33 -42.27
C ALA A 373 -21.47 10.51 -42.79
N THR A 374 -22.39 11.07 -41.98
CA THR A 374 -23.45 11.95 -42.51
C THR A 374 -23.76 13.24 -41.76
N ALA A 375 -23.55 13.35 -40.44
CA ALA A 375 -24.04 14.53 -39.68
C ALA A 375 -22.94 15.39 -39.02
N GLY A 376 -21.77 14.84 -38.70
CA GLY A 376 -20.72 15.57 -38.01
C GLY A 376 -21.07 15.75 -36.52
N PHE A 377 -20.06 15.92 -35.68
CA PHE A 377 -20.19 15.86 -34.23
C PHE A 377 -20.65 17.21 -33.64
N ASP A 378 -21.70 17.20 -32.82
CA ASP A 378 -22.10 18.38 -32.02
C ASP A 378 -21.40 18.43 -30.64
N ASP A 379 -21.53 19.55 -29.91
CA ASP A 379 -20.93 19.68 -28.58
C ASP A 379 -21.44 18.63 -27.58
N PHE A 380 -22.67 18.14 -27.75
CA PHE A 380 -23.27 17.13 -26.89
C PHE A 380 -22.73 15.73 -27.19
N ASP A 381 -22.44 15.43 -28.45
CA ASP A 381 -21.79 14.21 -28.91
C ASP A 381 -20.37 14.08 -28.30
N ILE A 382 -19.59 15.15 -28.39
CA ILE A 382 -18.24 15.21 -27.78
C ILE A 382 -18.33 15.02 -26.27
N TYR A 383 -19.29 15.68 -25.61
CA TYR A 383 -19.54 15.51 -24.17
C TYR A 383 -19.86 14.06 -23.80
N CYS A 384 -20.73 13.39 -24.58
CA CYS A 384 -21.10 12.00 -24.32
C CYS A 384 -19.92 11.04 -24.54
N LEU A 385 -19.09 11.28 -25.55
CA LEU A 385 -17.89 10.49 -25.82
C LEU A 385 -16.84 10.63 -24.70
N GLN A 386 -16.64 11.84 -24.19
CA GLN A 386 -15.78 12.07 -23.03
C GLN A 386 -16.30 11.34 -21.79
N LEU A 387 -17.62 11.44 -21.51
CA LEU A 387 -18.24 10.75 -20.39
C LEU A 387 -18.06 9.22 -20.48
N LEU A 388 -18.23 8.66 -21.67
CA LEU A 388 -18.00 7.24 -21.93
C LEU A 388 -16.52 6.88 -21.75
N ALA A 389 -15.59 7.65 -22.33
CA ALA A 389 -14.15 7.42 -22.20
C ALA A 389 -13.70 7.41 -20.73
N THR A 390 -14.10 8.39 -19.93
CA THR A 390 -13.78 8.43 -18.49
C THR A 390 -14.39 7.24 -17.73
N THR A 391 -15.58 6.80 -18.12
CA THR A 391 -16.21 5.62 -17.52
C THR A 391 -15.46 4.34 -17.87
N VAL A 392 -15.03 4.19 -19.13
CA VAL A 392 -14.23 3.05 -19.59
C VAL A 392 -12.87 3.03 -18.89
N GLU A 393 -12.19 4.17 -18.79
CA GLU A 393 -10.95 4.33 -18.02
C GLU A 393 -11.13 3.79 -16.59
N THR A 394 -12.16 4.30 -15.90
CA THR A 394 -12.48 3.89 -14.53
C THR A 394 -12.76 2.40 -14.41
N ALA A 395 -13.55 1.83 -15.33
CA ALA A 395 -13.86 0.41 -15.34
C ALA A 395 -12.61 -0.45 -15.55
N VAL A 396 -11.75 -0.06 -16.49
CA VAL A 396 -10.51 -0.77 -16.78
C VAL A 396 -9.54 -0.73 -15.59
N SER A 397 -9.32 0.44 -15.00
CA SER A 397 -8.46 0.58 -13.82
C SER A 397 -9.00 -0.26 -12.66
N ARG A 398 -10.32 -0.30 -12.46
CA ARG A 398 -10.95 -1.16 -11.45
C ARG A 398 -10.64 -2.64 -11.72
N THR A 399 -10.92 -3.15 -12.92
CA THR A 399 -10.74 -4.58 -13.23
C THR A 399 -9.28 -5.01 -13.13
N ARG A 400 -8.32 -4.16 -13.54
CA ARG A 400 -6.89 -4.41 -13.34
C ARG A 400 -6.53 -4.50 -11.85
N ARG A 401 -6.96 -3.51 -11.06
CA ARG A 401 -6.74 -3.47 -9.61
C ARG A 401 -7.31 -4.70 -8.91
N GLU A 402 -8.51 -5.13 -9.29
CA GLU A 402 -9.13 -6.34 -8.74
C GLU A 402 -8.33 -7.61 -9.08
N ARG A 403 -7.87 -7.75 -10.34
CA ARG A 403 -7.02 -8.87 -10.75
C ARG A 403 -5.67 -8.90 -10.02
N GLU A 404 -5.03 -7.76 -9.85
CA GLU A 404 -3.78 -7.65 -9.08
C GLU A 404 -4.00 -8.04 -7.61
N LEU A 405 -5.09 -7.54 -6.99
CA LEU A 405 -5.44 -7.91 -5.62
C LEU A 405 -5.75 -9.40 -5.47
N GLU A 406 -6.45 -10.01 -6.43
CA GLU A 406 -6.72 -11.45 -6.43
C GLU A 406 -5.46 -12.28 -6.64
N ALA A 407 -4.58 -11.87 -7.56
CA ALA A 407 -3.28 -12.48 -7.77
C ALA A 407 -2.45 -12.44 -6.47
N ASN A 408 -2.29 -11.26 -5.86
CA ASN A 408 -1.59 -11.10 -4.58
C ASN A 408 -2.22 -11.94 -3.47
N ARG A 409 -3.56 -11.97 -3.38
CA ARG A 409 -4.26 -12.80 -2.38
C ARG A 409 -4.02 -14.29 -2.59
N ASN A 410 -3.94 -14.75 -3.83
CA ASN A 410 -3.62 -16.13 -4.16
C ASN A 410 -2.17 -16.47 -3.82
N VAL A 411 -1.21 -15.57 -4.11
CA VAL A 411 0.19 -15.73 -3.70
C VAL A 411 0.30 -15.81 -2.18
N VAL A 412 -0.38 -14.94 -1.43
CA VAL A 412 -0.38 -14.99 0.05
C VAL A 412 -0.98 -16.30 0.59
N ARG A 413 -2.06 -16.82 -0.02
CA ARG A 413 -2.61 -18.14 0.35
C ARG A 413 -1.63 -19.27 0.06
N ALA A 414 -0.96 -19.24 -1.09
CA ALA A 414 0.03 -20.24 -1.47
C ALA A 414 1.27 -20.17 -0.57
N LEU A 415 1.73 -18.97 -0.21
CA LEU A 415 2.77 -18.73 0.81
C LEU A 415 2.40 -19.39 2.13
N HIS A 416 1.14 -19.25 2.60
CA HIS A 416 0.67 -19.95 3.80
C HIS A 416 0.75 -21.49 3.66
N GLY A 417 0.57 -22.03 2.45
CA GLY A 417 0.84 -23.44 2.15
C GLY A 417 2.31 -23.80 2.39
N SER A 418 3.24 -22.99 1.87
CA SER A 418 4.68 -23.16 2.09
C SER A 418 5.09 -23.02 3.57
N VAL A 419 4.38 -22.23 4.37
CA VAL A 419 4.60 -22.14 5.83
C VAL A 419 4.44 -23.48 6.53
N MET A 420 3.43 -24.27 6.14
CA MET A 420 3.23 -25.59 6.72
C MET A 420 4.39 -26.54 6.37
N GLU A 421 4.94 -26.42 5.17
CA GLU A 421 6.11 -27.19 4.76
C GLU A 421 7.37 -26.78 5.55
N PHE A 422 7.60 -25.47 5.72
CA PHE A 422 8.69 -24.95 6.56
C PHE A 422 8.65 -25.47 8.01
N GLN A 423 7.46 -25.73 8.57
CA GLN A 423 7.31 -26.29 9.91
C GLN A 423 7.76 -27.75 10.00
N THR A 424 7.74 -28.48 8.89
CA THR A 424 8.14 -29.90 8.85
C THR A 424 9.61 -30.11 8.55
N CYS A 425 10.32 -29.09 8.04
CA CYS A 425 11.74 -29.19 7.76
C CYS A 425 12.56 -29.50 9.03
N GLU A 426 13.56 -30.37 8.91
CA GLU A 426 14.49 -30.71 9.99
C GLU A 426 15.93 -30.31 9.68
N ARG A 427 16.22 -29.93 8.44
CA ARG A 427 17.56 -29.52 7.98
C ARG A 427 17.54 -28.15 7.31
N VAL A 428 18.68 -27.46 7.40
CA VAL A 428 18.84 -26.14 6.75
C VAL A 428 18.63 -26.22 5.23
N ASP A 429 19.17 -27.25 4.58
CA ASP A 429 19.05 -27.42 3.13
C ASP A 429 17.57 -27.57 2.69
N GLU A 430 16.76 -28.32 3.45
CA GLU A 430 15.32 -28.49 3.18
C GLU A 430 14.56 -27.16 3.26
N VAL A 431 14.88 -26.34 4.26
CA VAL A 431 14.28 -25.00 4.39
C VAL A 431 14.63 -24.15 3.17
N LEU A 432 15.88 -24.21 2.70
CA LEU A 432 16.32 -23.42 1.55
C LEU A 432 15.69 -23.91 0.24
N ASP A 433 15.52 -25.22 0.05
CA ASP A 433 14.84 -25.79 -1.11
C ASP A 433 13.37 -25.35 -1.19
N VAL A 434 12.65 -25.42 -0.05
CA VAL A 434 11.28 -24.92 0.06
C VAL A 434 11.23 -23.41 -0.24
N ALA A 435 12.20 -22.65 0.24
CA ALA A 435 12.27 -21.21 0.04
C ALA A 435 12.53 -20.81 -1.42
N VAL A 436 13.46 -21.47 -2.11
CA VAL A 436 13.73 -21.25 -3.54
C VAL A 436 12.50 -21.58 -4.37
N ARG A 437 11.88 -22.74 -4.10
CA ARG A 437 10.65 -23.14 -4.80
C ARG A 437 9.52 -22.15 -4.53
N CYS A 438 9.36 -21.66 -3.30
CA CYS A 438 8.34 -20.66 -2.98
C CYS A 438 8.60 -19.34 -3.73
N ALA A 439 9.85 -18.87 -3.78
CA ALA A 439 10.21 -17.66 -4.51
C ALA A 439 9.91 -17.78 -6.03
N CYS A 440 10.20 -18.91 -6.64
CA CYS A 440 10.03 -19.11 -8.09
C CYS A 440 8.62 -19.58 -8.50
N ASP A 441 8.01 -20.52 -7.77
CA ASP A 441 6.74 -21.14 -8.17
C ASP A 441 5.52 -20.42 -7.58
N VAL A 442 5.67 -19.78 -6.41
CA VAL A 442 4.56 -19.13 -5.71
C VAL A 442 4.58 -17.62 -5.94
N ILE A 443 5.70 -16.96 -5.67
CA ILE A 443 5.83 -15.51 -5.89
C ILE A 443 6.12 -15.19 -7.36
N ALA A 444 6.62 -16.16 -8.13
CA ALA A 444 6.95 -16.01 -9.55
C ALA A 444 8.13 -15.07 -9.84
N PHE A 445 9.13 -15.02 -8.95
CA PHE A 445 10.39 -14.35 -9.27
C PHE A 445 11.17 -15.13 -10.33
N ASP A 446 11.63 -14.43 -11.38
CA ASP A 446 12.38 -15.01 -12.50
C ASP A 446 13.51 -15.93 -12.00
N ARG A 447 14.37 -15.39 -11.10
CA ARG A 447 15.45 -16.15 -10.47
C ARG A 447 15.74 -15.64 -9.07
N CYS A 448 16.21 -16.53 -8.20
CA CYS A 448 16.55 -16.14 -6.83
C CYS A 448 17.78 -16.87 -6.28
N LEU A 449 18.35 -16.32 -5.21
CA LEU A 449 19.39 -16.96 -4.40
C LEU A 449 19.25 -16.63 -2.93
N PHE A 450 19.82 -17.52 -2.12
CA PHE A 450 20.04 -17.34 -0.68
C PHE A 450 21.54 -17.37 -0.42
N ALA A 451 22.04 -16.35 0.27
CA ALA A 451 23.44 -16.25 0.67
C ALA A 451 23.57 -16.17 2.19
N GLN A 452 24.34 -17.08 2.76
CA GLN A 452 24.63 -17.15 4.19
C GLN A 452 25.86 -16.29 4.54
N HIS A 453 25.79 -15.56 5.64
CA HIS A 453 26.94 -14.88 6.22
C HIS A 453 27.91 -15.88 6.89
N ARG A 454 29.18 -15.86 6.46
CA ARG A 454 30.34 -16.55 7.07
C ARG A 454 31.59 -15.69 6.95
N ASP A 455 32.32 -15.48 8.05
CA ASP A 455 33.60 -14.76 8.10
C ASP A 455 33.63 -13.42 7.34
N GLY A 456 32.57 -12.61 7.46
CA GLY A 456 32.48 -11.32 6.77
C GLY A 456 32.18 -11.40 5.28
N ARG A 457 31.74 -12.56 4.78
CA ARG A 457 31.34 -12.78 3.37
C ARG A 457 29.94 -13.40 3.33
N LEU A 458 29.24 -13.13 2.24
CA LEU A 458 27.94 -13.75 1.92
C LEU A 458 28.19 -14.85 0.89
N GLU A 459 28.17 -16.09 1.37
CA GLU A 459 28.36 -17.30 0.57
C GLU A 459 27.02 -17.83 0.09
N ARG A 460 26.88 -18.08 -1.21
CA ARG A 460 25.66 -18.71 -1.74
C ARG A 460 25.49 -20.12 -1.19
N VAL A 461 24.29 -20.40 -0.69
CA VAL A 461 23.93 -21.71 -0.12
C VAL A 461 22.75 -22.35 -0.83
N ALA A 462 21.89 -21.56 -1.49
CA ALA A 462 20.84 -22.07 -2.37
C ALA A 462 20.53 -21.06 -3.48
N GLN A 463 20.02 -21.54 -4.61
CA GLN A 463 19.67 -20.73 -5.77
C GLN A 463 18.67 -21.48 -6.66
N SER A 464 17.93 -20.75 -7.49
CA SER A 464 17.13 -21.36 -8.55
C SER A 464 18.02 -22.00 -9.62
N ASP A 465 17.50 -23.01 -10.33
CA ASP A 465 18.26 -23.83 -11.28
C ASP A 465 18.91 -23.00 -12.40
N ASP A 466 18.22 -21.95 -12.86
CA ASP A 466 18.69 -21.06 -13.91
C ASP A 466 19.64 -19.97 -13.41
N PHE A 467 19.99 -19.90 -12.13
CA PHE A 467 20.87 -18.84 -11.62
C PHE A 467 22.33 -19.03 -12.08
N PRO A 468 23.02 -18.01 -12.64
CA PRO A 468 24.39 -18.12 -13.14
C PRO A 468 25.37 -18.74 -12.14
N SER A 469 26.08 -19.79 -12.58
CA SER A 469 26.91 -20.67 -11.74
C SER A 469 28.20 -20.06 -11.19
N ALA A 470 28.54 -18.82 -11.54
CA ALA A 470 29.81 -18.19 -11.17
C ALA A 470 29.87 -17.94 -9.66
N LYS A 471 30.44 -18.87 -8.87
CA LYS A 471 30.53 -18.97 -7.39
C LYS A 471 31.30 -17.84 -6.64
N SER A 472 31.39 -16.63 -7.16
CA SER A 472 31.94 -15.49 -6.43
C SER A 472 31.17 -15.26 -5.12
N ALA A 473 31.84 -15.32 -3.97
CA ALA A 473 31.25 -14.91 -2.70
C ALA A 473 31.05 -13.39 -2.70
N LEU A 474 29.87 -12.95 -2.25
CA LEU A 474 29.53 -11.53 -2.14
C LEU A 474 30.23 -10.95 -0.90
N SER A 475 30.79 -9.74 -1.01
CA SER A 475 31.41 -9.07 0.14
C SER A 475 30.32 -8.50 1.05
N THR A 476 30.46 -8.64 2.37
CA THR A 476 29.56 -7.91 3.29
C THR A 476 29.90 -6.44 3.38
N GLY A 477 31.07 -6.01 2.92
CA GLY A 477 31.55 -4.62 2.99
C GLY A 477 31.11 -3.74 1.81
N VAL A 478 30.72 -4.34 0.69
CA VAL A 478 30.52 -3.64 -0.60
C VAL A 478 29.37 -4.32 -1.35
N GLY A 479 28.54 -3.56 -2.08
CA GLY A 479 27.44 -4.11 -2.87
C GLY A 479 26.07 -4.00 -2.21
N VAL A 480 25.01 -4.13 -3.02
CA VAL A 480 23.61 -4.12 -2.57
C VAL A 480 23.34 -5.18 -1.49
N ALA A 481 23.80 -6.42 -1.71
CA ALA A 481 23.70 -7.53 -0.75
C ALA A 481 24.33 -7.20 0.62
N GLY A 482 25.55 -6.67 0.62
CA GLY A 482 26.25 -6.29 1.84
C GLY A 482 25.59 -5.11 2.57
N ARG A 483 25.07 -4.13 1.81
CA ARG A 483 24.32 -3.01 2.39
C ARG A 483 23.03 -3.47 3.07
N ALA A 484 22.21 -4.29 2.40
CA ALA A 484 20.98 -4.82 2.97
C ALA A 484 21.25 -5.62 4.25
N TYR A 485 22.28 -6.48 4.25
CA TYR A 485 22.68 -7.23 5.43
C TYR A 485 23.06 -6.34 6.63
N ARG A 486 23.83 -5.26 6.40
CA ARG A 486 24.28 -4.36 7.48
C ARG A 486 23.20 -3.41 7.98
N THR A 487 22.34 -2.94 7.08
CA THR A 487 21.29 -1.97 7.41
C THR A 487 20.06 -2.66 7.99
N GLY A 488 19.82 -3.91 7.60
CA GLY A 488 18.57 -4.61 7.93
C GLY A 488 17.38 -4.15 7.09
N GLU A 489 17.61 -3.32 6.07
CA GLU A 489 16.57 -2.82 5.16
C GLU A 489 16.58 -3.60 3.84
N SER A 490 15.40 -3.83 3.29
CA SER A 490 15.20 -4.33 1.93
C SER A 490 15.57 -3.25 0.92
N ILE A 491 16.16 -3.66 -0.20
CA ILE A 491 16.64 -2.74 -1.25
C ILE A 491 16.15 -3.24 -2.61
N VAL A 492 15.39 -2.38 -3.30
CA VAL A 492 14.99 -2.55 -4.70
C VAL A 492 15.90 -1.71 -5.57
N VAL A 493 16.38 -2.31 -6.66
CA VAL A 493 17.19 -1.65 -7.69
C VAL A 493 16.52 -1.86 -9.04
N ASP A 494 15.96 -0.78 -9.58
CA ASP A 494 15.24 -0.79 -10.86
C ASP A 494 16.15 -1.02 -12.08
N ASP A 495 17.36 -0.43 -12.05
CA ASP A 495 18.39 -0.62 -13.07
C ASP A 495 19.78 -0.75 -12.45
N THR A 496 20.29 -1.97 -12.40
CA THR A 496 21.60 -2.31 -11.83
C THR A 496 22.76 -1.67 -12.57
N ARG A 497 22.58 -1.26 -13.84
CA ARG A 497 23.63 -0.60 -14.64
C ARG A 497 23.84 0.86 -14.22
N ARG A 498 22.85 1.45 -13.55
CA ARG A 498 22.84 2.87 -13.14
C ARG A 498 22.96 3.06 -11.62
N HIS A 499 22.97 1.98 -10.85
CA HIS A 499 22.93 2.05 -9.40
C HIS A 499 24.33 2.03 -8.78
N ASP A 500 24.66 3.06 -7.98
CA ASP A 500 26.00 3.31 -7.45
C ASP A 500 26.57 2.17 -6.58
N ASP A 501 25.69 1.43 -5.89
CA ASP A 501 26.08 0.29 -5.06
C ASP A 501 26.37 -1.00 -5.85
N VAL A 502 26.12 -1.03 -7.15
CA VAL A 502 26.40 -2.20 -7.99
C VAL A 502 27.83 -2.11 -8.51
N HIS A 503 28.77 -2.56 -7.68
CA HIS A 503 30.21 -2.46 -7.97
C HIS A 503 30.76 -3.60 -8.86
N GLN A 504 29.96 -4.65 -9.10
CA GLN A 504 30.30 -5.75 -10.01
C GLN A 504 29.20 -5.87 -11.07
N PRO A 505 29.53 -6.23 -12.33
CA PRO A 505 28.54 -6.41 -13.38
C PRO A 505 27.49 -7.44 -12.96
N CYS A 506 26.27 -6.97 -12.69
CA CYS A 506 25.12 -7.83 -12.51
C CYS A 506 24.60 -8.21 -13.91
N PRO A 507 24.44 -9.51 -14.22
CA PRO A 507 23.88 -9.92 -15.52
C PRO A 507 22.38 -9.60 -15.66
N PHE A 508 21.73 -9.20 -14.57
CA PHE A 508 20.30 -8.91 -14.51
C PHE A 508 20.06 -7.41 -14.34
N PRO A 509 19.17 -6.79 -15.16
CA PRO A 509 18.87 -5.37 -15.08
C PRO A 509 18.23 -4.91 -13.79
N SER A 510 17.47 -5.75 -13.08
CA SER A 510 16.84 -5.37 -11.81
C SER A 510 17.14 -6.38 -10.70
N LEU A 511 17.10 -5.90 -9.45
CA LEU A 511 17.51 -6.67 -8.27
C LEU A 511 16.70 -6.25 -7.04
N LEU A 512 16.13 -7.22 -6.33
CA LEU A 512 15.54 -7.07 -5.01
C LEU A 512 16.37 -7.86 -3.99
N THR A 513 16.78 -7.21 -2.89
CA THR A 513 17.58 -7.84 -1.84
C THR A 513 16.89 -7.65 -0.49
N VAL A 514 16.67 -8.75 0.25
CA VAL A 514 16.02 -8.76 1.55
C VAL A 514 16.91 -9.43 2.60
N PRO A 515 17.13 -8.82 3.78
CA PRO A 515 17.95 -9.40 4.83
C PRO A 515 17.23 -10.51 5.60
N LEU A 516 17.98 -11.55 5.98
CA LEU A 516 17.52 -12.70 6.78
C LEU A 516 18.01 -12.60 8.23
N GLY A 517 18.10 -11.38 8.77
CA GLY A 517 18.78 -11.08 10.02
C GLY A 517 20.27 -11.43 9.96
N ASP A 518 20.83 -11.91 11.06
CA ASP A 518 22.25 -12.28 11.17
C ASP A 518 22.65 -13.50 10.34
N TRP A 519 21.67 -14.19 9.73
CA TRP A 519 21.93 -15.39 8.94
C TRP A 519 22.51 -15.06 7.56
N GLY A 520 22.05 -14.00 6.91
CA GLY A 520 22.43 -13.70 5.53
C GLY A 520 21.38 -12.87 4.77
N VAL A 521 21.28 -13.08 3.45
CA VAL A 521 20.35 -12.35 2.57
C VAL A 521 19.66 -13.27 1.57
N PHE A 522 18.46 -12.86 1.17
CA PHE A 522 17.73 -13.35 0.00
C PHE A 522 17.85 -12.34 -1.13
N GLN A 523 18.04 -12.79 -2.37
CA GLN A 523 18.02 -11.92 -3.55
C GLN A 523 17.12 -12.51 -4.64
N ALA A 524 16.26 -11.68 -5.20
CA ALA A 524 15.52 -11.95 -6.43
C ALA A 524 16.06 -11.03 -7.54
N VAL A 525 16.12 -11.54 -8.76
CA VAL A 525 16.60 -10.80 -9.95
C VAL A 525 15.65 -11.04 -11.10
N ALA A 526 15.53 -10.06 -12.00
CA ALA A 526 14.69 -10.16 -13.18
C ALA A 526 15.40 -9.67 -14.45
N GLU A 527 14.94 -10.16 -15.61
CA GLU A 527 15.57 -9.88 -16.92
C GLU A 527 15.18 -8.52 -17.51
N LYS A 528 14.22 -7.82 -16.89
CA LYS A 528 13.74 -6.49 -17.30
C LYS A 528 14.09 -5.43 -16.25
N PRO A 529 14.39 -4.18 -16.65
CA PRO A 529 14.45 -3.05 -15.73
C PRO A 529 13.08 -2.77 -15.10
N ASN A 530 13.04 -2.14 -13.91
CA ASN A 530 11.81 -1.78 -13.17
C ASN A 530 10.84 -2.97 -12.97
N ALA A 531 11.36 -4.20 -12.83
CA ALA A 531 10.54 -5.39 -12.78
C ALA A 531 9.91 -5.67 -11.40
N PHE A 532 10.44 -5.04 -10.33
CA PHE A 532 9.97 -5.26 -8.97
C PHE A 532 9.19 -4.04 -8.49
N ASP A 533 7.95 -4.25 -8.05
CA ASP A 533 7.13 -3.21 -7.44
C ASP A 533 7.14 -3.29 -5.90
N GLY A 534 6.31 -2.45 -5.26
CA GLY A 534 6.16 -2.48 -3.80
C GLY A 534 5.54 -3.78 -3.27
N SER A 535 4.65 -4.42 -4.05
CA SER A 535 4.03 -5.69 -3.69
C SER A 535 5.06 -6.82 -3.69
N ASP A 536 5.95 -6.86 -4.70
CA ASP A 536 7.04 -7.82 -4.79
C ASP A 536 7.98 -7.73 -3.59
N GLN A 537 8.31 -6.51 -3.18
CA GLN A 537 9.11 -6.26 -1.99
C GLN A 537 8.42 -6.81 -0.72
N GLU A 538 7.12 -6.53 -0.53
CA GLU A 538 6.35 -7.05 0.62
C GLU A 538 6.27 -8.59 0.64
N LEU A 539 6.07 -9.22 -0.53
CA LEU A 539 6.02 -10.68 -0.65
C LEU A 539 7.39 -11.33 -0.36
N ALA A 540 8.47 -10.72 -0.86
CA ALA A 540 9.84 -11.16 -0.56
C ALA A 540 10.18 -11.02 0.93
N GLU A 541 9.76 -9.93 1.57
CA GLU A 541 9.90 -9.71 3.01
C GLU A 541 9.14 -10.74 3.84
N LEU A 542 7.90 -11.06 3.43
CA LEU A 542 7.11 -12.13 4.05
C LEU A 542 7.79 -13.48 3.93
N LEU A 543 8.30 -13.85 2.75
CA LEU A 543 9.05 -15.09 2.58
C LEU A 543 10.31 -15.10 3.46
N ALA A 544 11.10 -14.03 3.40
CA ALA A 544 12.31 -13.86 4.19
C ALA A 544 12.05 -14.00 5.71
N MET A 545 10.93 -13.47 6.20
CA MET A 545 10.50 -13.62 7.59
C MET A 545 10.28 -15.09 7.96
N HIS A 546 9.54 -15.85 7.15
CA HIS A 546 9.26 -17.27 7.41
C HIS A 546 10.53 -18.13 7.31
N VAL A 547 11.38 -17.84 6.33
CA VAL A 547 12.69 -18.50 6.17
C VAL A 547 13.56 -18.24 7.39
N ARG A 548 13.64 -16.99 7.87
CA ARG A 548 14.41 -16.62 9.07
C ARG A 548 13.94 -17.39 10.31
N VAL A 549 12.63 -17.45 10.56
CA VAL A 549 12.06 -18.18 11.70
C VAL A 549 12.40 -19.67 11.61
N SER A 550 12.25 -20.25 10.42
CA SER A 550 12.47 -21.69 10.19
C SER A 550 13.94 -22.08 10.31
N LEU A 551 14.85 -21.27 9.77
CA LEU A 551 16.30 -21.44 9.91
C LEU A 551 16.73 -21.35 11.38
N SER A 552 16.15 -20.42 12.14
CA SER A 552 16.44 -20.29 13.58
C SER A 552 15.99 -21.51 14.37
N ARG A 553 14.78 -22.03 14.08
CA ARG A 553 14.24 -23.26 14.69
C ARG A 553 15.13 -24.47 14.40
N VAL A 554 15.36 -24.77 13.14
CA VAL A 554 16.14 -25.96 12.71
C VAL A 554 17.55 -25.94 13.29
N ARG A 555 18.21 -24.79 13.31
CA ARG A 555 19.56 -24.66 13.91
C ARG A 555 19.57 -24.91 15.41
N SER A 556 18.53 -24.45 16.10
CA SER A 556 18.40 -24.66 17.55
C SER A 556 18.17 -26.14 17.85
N ASP A 557 17.32 -26.80 17.08
CA ASP A 557 17.06 -28.24 17.20
C ASP A 557 18.31 -29.07 16.89
N GLU A 558 19.03 -28.76 15.81
CA GLU A 558 20.30 -29.42 15.50
C GLU A 558 21.35 -29.23 16.61
N ARG A 559 21.43 -28.04 17.20
CA ARG A 559 22.37 -27.76 18.29
C ARG A 559 22.04 -28.59 19.53
N LEU A 560 20.77 -28.62 19.93
CA LEU A 560 20.31 -29.41 21.08
C LEU A 560 20.54 -30.91 20.86
N ARG A 561 20.24 -31.41 19.65
CA ARG A 561 20.54 -32.81 19.28
C ARG A 561 22.03 -33.11 19.39
N ARG A 562 22.91 -32.26 18.82
CA ARG A 562 24.38 -32.44 18.91
C ARG A 562 24.89 -32.43 20.36
N GLU A 563 24.44 -31.49 21.20
CA GLU A 563 24.88 -31.41 22.61
C GLU A 563 24.43 -32.65 23.39
N ARG A 564 23.20 -33.12 23.20
CA ARG A 564 22.68 -34.35 23.84
C ARG A 564 23.48 -35.59 23.41
N ASP A 565 23.72 -35.74 22.12
CA ASP A 565 24.43 -36.90 21.58
C ASP A 565 25.90 -36.90 22.04
N LEU A 566 26.53 -35.73 22.18
CA LEU A 566 27.88 -35.59 22.74
C LEU A 566 27.94 -36.04 24.22
N LEU A 567 26.98 -35.63 25.06
CA LEU A 567 26.92 -36.05 26.45
C LEU A 567 26.69 -37.56 26.59
N ALA A 568 25.82 -38.14 25.77
CA ALA A 568 25.62 -39.59 25.73
C ALA A 568 26.91 -40.30 25.32
N ALA A 569 27.61 -39.83 24.28
CA ALA A 569 28.88 -40.40 23.85
C ALA A 569 29.95 -40.35 24.95
N PHE A 570 30.05 -39.24 25.70
CA PHE A 570 30.99 -39.13 26.82
C PHE A 570 30.72 -40.17 27.91
N PHE A 571 29.46 -40.33 28.32
CA PHE A 571 29.05 -41.33 29.32
C PHE A 571 29.39 -42.75 28.88
N GLU A 572 29.05 -43.12 27.64
CA GLU A 572 29.31 -44.44 27.05
C GLU A 572 30.81 -44.74 26.87
N SER A 573 31.61 -43.73 26.50
CA SER A 573 33.05 -43.90 26.23
C SER A 573 33.95 -43.83 27.46
N SER A 574 33.41 -43.44 28.63
CA SER A 574 34.19 -43.31 29.87
C SER A 574 34.83 -44.66 30.25
N GLY A 575 36.14 -44.65 30.48
CA GLY A 575 36.89 -45.83 30.91
C GLY A 575 36.62 -46.25 32.36
N GLU A 576 36.12 -45.32 33.18
CA GLU A 576 35.74 -45.57 34.57
C GLU A 576 34.28 -46.04 34.65
N PRO A 577 33.94 -46.96 35.57
CA PRO A 577 32.56 -47.26 35.92
C PRO A 577 31.77 -46.02 36.35
N VAL A 578 30.72 -45.70 35.60
CA VAL A 578 29.80 -44.60 35.89
C VAL A 578 28.37 -45.14 35.94
N VAL A 579 27.65 -44.75 36.98
CA VAL A 579 26.21 -45.03 37.15
C VAL A 579 25.46 -43.72 37.35
N ARG A 580 24.28 -43.61 36.76
CA ARG A 580 23.31 -42.55 37.03
C ARG A 580 22.18 -43.12 37.88
N VAL A 581 21.89 -42.48 39.00
CA VAL A 581 20.84 -42.90 39.94
C VAL A 581 19.79 -41.81 40.11
N ARG A 582 18.55 -42.24 40.32
CA ARG A 582 17.44 -41.42 40.83
C ARG A 582 17.29 -41.69 42.32
N PHE A 583 17.07 -40.66 43.13
CA PHE A 583 16.81 -40.85 44.55
C PHE A 583 15.31 -40.95 44.86
N GLU A 584 14.94 -41.99 45.59
CA GLU A 584 13.64 -42.16 46.23
C GLU A 584 13.85 -42.15 47.75
N GLY A 585 13.87 -40.96 48.35
CA GLY A 585 14.35 -40.78 49.71
C GLY A 585 15.86 -41.03 49.81
N SER A 586 16.28 -41.95 50.67
CA SER A 586 17.68 -42.38 50.81
C SER A 586 18.07 -43.55 49.89
N ARG A 587 17.13 -44.05 49.07
CA ARG A 587 17.36 -45.16 48.14
C ARG A 587 17.86 -44.64 46.80
N ALA A 588 19.06 -45.07 46.39
CA ALA A 588 19.62 -44.78 45.07
C ALA A 588 19.14 -45.84 44.04
N CYS A 589 18.13 -45.51 43.25
CA CYS A 589 17.60 -46.41 42.22
C CYS A 589 18.36 -46.22 40.90
N ILE A 590 18.82 -47.31 40.28
CA ILE A 590 19.61 -47.27 39.05
C ILE A 590 18.75 -46.75 37.90
N ASP A 591 19.17 -45.67 37.26
CA ASP A 591 18.51 -45.15 36.06
C ASP A 591 19.26 -45.54 34.78
N ARG A 592 20.60 -45.50 34.81
CA ARG A 592 21.47 -45.86 33.68
C ARG A 592 22.89 -46.24 34.15
N VAL A 593 23.60 -47.11 33.43
CA VAL A 593 25.02 -47.44 33.68
C VAL A 593 25.82 -47.37 32.38
N ASN A 594 27.13 -47.14 32.47
CA ASN A 594 27.99 -47.17 31.28
C ASN A 594 28.62 -48.57 31.06
N PRO A 595 29.17 -48.86 29.87
CA PRO A 595 29.78 -50.16 29.57
C PRO A 595 30.96 -50.53 30.49
N ALA A 596 31.66 -49.55 31.05
CA ALA A 596 32.71 -49.82 32.05
C ALA A 596 32.13 -50.35 33.36
N PHE A 597 30.98 -49.82 33.79
CA PHE A 597 30.26 -50.29 34.97
C PHE A 597 29.78 -51.73 34.81
N GLU A 598 29.17 -52.05 33.66
CA GLU A 598 28.72 -53.42 33.38
C GLU A 598 29.89 -54.42 33.40
N ARG A 599 31.04 -54.06 32.79
CA ARG A 599 32.22 -54.92 32.77
C ARG A 599 32.84 -55.14 34.15
N VAL A 600 32.93 -54.09 34.97
CA VAL A 600 33.57 -54.17 36.30
C VAL A 600 32.64 -54.89 37.29
N PHE A 601 31.38 -54.49 37.37
CA PHE A 601 30.45 -55.03 38.36
C PHE A 601 29.75 -56.31 37.90
N GLY A 602 29.78 -56.63 36.60
CA GLY A 602 29.11 -57.81 36.04
C GLY A 602 27.59 -57.69 36.01
N LEU A 603 27.08 -56.46 36.00
CA LEU A 603 25.66 -56.15 36.07
C LEU A 603 25.22 -55.52 34.74
N ASP A 604 24.29 -56.16 34.05
CA ASP A 604 23.72 -55.69 32.78
C ASP A 604 22.61 -54.65 33.05
N GLU A 605 22.66 -53.48 32.38
CA GLU A 605 21.71 -52.39 32.59
C GLU A 605 20.26 -52.86 32.47
N ALA A 606 19.97 -53.68 31.46
CA ALA A 606 18.62 -54.15 31.17
C ALA A 606 18.01 -54.98 32.31
N THR A 607 18.84 -55.55 33.18
CA THR A 607 18.41 -56.42 34.28
C THR A 607 18.29 -55.65 35.60
N ILE A 608 19.12 -54.64 35.84
CA ILE A 608 19.21 -53.93 37.13
C ILE A 608 18.52 -52.55 37.15
N ARG A 609 18.02 -52.09 36.01
CA ARG A 609 17.40 -50.76 35.91
C ARG A 609 16.17 -50.66 36.81
N GLY A 610 16.15 -49.65 37.66
CA GLY A 610 15.12 -49.41 38.68
C GLY A 610 15.43 -50.05 40.04
N ASP A 611 16.38 -50.98 40.13
CA ASP A 611 16.76 -51.61 41.39
C ASP A 611 17.60 -50.67 42.25
N ALA A 612 17.70 -50.96 43.55
CA ALA A 612 18.59 -50.21 44.43
C ALA A 612 20.04 -50.57 44.15
N LEU A 613 20.86 -49.56 43.82
CA LEU A 613 22.27 -49.74 43.54
C LEU A 613 23.01 -50.47 44.67
N ASP A 614 22.70 -50.09 45.92
CA ASP A 614 23.40 -50.60 47.08
C ASP A 614 23.23 -52.10 47.28
N ASP A 615 22.07 -52.66 46.91
CA ASP A 615 21.78 -54.10 47.04
C ASP A 615 22.68 -54.97 46.16
N HIS A 616 23.28 -54.39 45.11
CA HIS A 616 24.09 -55.12 44.16
C HIS A 616 25.61 -54.96 44.37
N ILE A 617 26.06 -53.75 44.72
CA ILE A 617 27.50 -53.44 44.73
C ILE A 617 28.06 -53.15 46.12
N VAL A 618 27.23 -52.89 47.13
CA VAL A 618 27.70 -52.57 48.48
C VAL A 618 27.79 -53.85 49.32
N PRO A 619 28.93 -54.13 49.99
CA PRO A 619 29.01 -55.23 50.95
C PRO A 619 28.00 -55.05 52.12
N PRO A 620 27.41 -56.14 52.67
CA PRO A 620 26.43 -56.08 53.76
C PRO A 620 26.83 -55.22 54.97
N ASP A 621 28.13 -55.17 55.29
CA ASP A 621 28.71 -54.41 56.40
C ASP A 621 28.91 -52.91 56.11
N GLU A 622 28.69 -52.45 54.87
CA GLU A 622 28.86 -51.06 54.44
C GLU A 622 27.56 -50.35 54.02
N HIS A 623 26.39 -51.02 54.12
CA HIS A 623 25.11 -50.42 53.72
C HIS A 623 24.74 -49.15 54.50
N ASP A 624 25.05 -49.09 55.80
CA ASP A 624 24.76 -47.91 56.61
C ASP A 624 25.54 -46.68 56.11
N VAL A 625 26.81 -46.89 55.72
CA VAL A 625 27.68 -45.84 55.16
C VAL A 625 27.19 -45.43 53.77
N ALA A 626 26.79 -46.38 52.93
CA ALA A 626 26.23 -46.09 51.62
C ALA A 626 24.92 -45.29 51.71
N THR A 627 24.05 -45.64 52.66
CA THR A 627 22.80 -44.90 52.93
C THR A 627 23.10 -43.44 53.30
N GLN A 628 24.10 -43.19 54.15
CA GLN A 628 24.52 -41.83 54.49
C GLN A 628 25.03 -41.05 53.26
N PHE A 629 25.75 -41.71 52.35
CA PHE A 629 26.19 -41.09 51.11
C PHE A 629 25.02 -40.76 50.17
N ASN A 630 24.01 -41.63 50.11
CA ASN A 630 22.81 -41.40 49.31
C ASN A 630 22.00 -40.22 49.85
N GLU A 631 21.82 -40.13 51.18
CA GLU A 631 21.11 -39.02 51.81
C GLU A 631 21.75 -37.67 51.47
N ARG A 632 23.08 -37.57 51.64
CA ARG A 632 23.84 -36.35 51.27
C ARG A 632 23.73 -36.03 49.78
N SER A 633 23.88 -37.04 48.92
CA SER A 633 23.75 -36.85 47.47
C SER A 633 22.34 -36.40 47.07
N SER A 634 21.29 -36.92 47.73
CA SER A 634 19.88 -36.58 47.43
C SER A 634 19.54 -35.12 47.72
N VAL A 635 20.24 -34.47 48.66
CA VAL A 635 20.08 -33.05 48.97
C VAL A 635 21.02 -32.13 48.19
N GLY A 636 21.78 -32.69 47.24
CA GLY A 636 22.67 -31.92 46.36
C GLY A 636 24.10 -31.77 46.88
N GLU A 637 24.51 -32.51 47.92
CA GLU A 637 25.89 -32.48 48.38
C GLU A 637 26.75 -33.53 47.64
N PRO A 638 27.89 -33.13 47.04
CA PRO A 638 28.82 -34.10 46.46
C PRO A 638 29.50 -34.93 47.56
N VAL A 639 29.76 -36.19 47.25
CA VAL A 639 30.43 -37.14 48.15
C VAL A 639 31.69 -37.65 47.46
N GLU A 640 32.81 -37.64 48.17
CA GLU A 640 34.07 -38.28 47.76
C GLU A 640 34.58 -39.14 48.90
N ALA A 641 34.78 -40.43 48.66
CA ALA A 641 35.23 -41.38 49.68
C ALA A 641 35.92 -42.61 49.07
N GLU A 642 36.88 -43.20 49.79
CA GLU A 642 37.33 -44.55 49.48
C GLU A 642 36.29 -45.55 49.98
N VAL A 643 35.87 -46.46 49.12
CA VAL A 643 34.78 -47.42 49.37
C VAL A 643 35.14 -48.80 48.87
N ARG A 644 34.59 -49.83 49.51
CA ARG A 644 34.70 -51.20 49.00
C ARG A 644 33.43 -51.57 48.26
N ARG A 645 33.56 -52.20 47.10
CA ARG A 645 32.42 -52.67 46.32
C ARG A 645 32.59 -54.11 45.87
N LEU A 646 31.48 -54.83 45.81
CA LEU A 646 31.40 -56.18 45.27
C LEU A 646 31.40 -56.07 43.74
N THR A 647 32.43 -56.61 43.10
CA THR A 647 32.54 -56.68 41.64
C THR A 647 32.37 -58.12 41.16
N ALA A 648 32.34 -58.33 39.85
CA ALA A 648 32.23 -59.67 39.26
C ALA A 648 33.39 -60.62 39.68
N GLU A 649 34.55 -60.06 40.03
CA GLU A 649 35.75 -60.80 40.43
C GLU A 649 35.98 -60.79 41.95
N GLY A 650 35.03 -60.28 42.73
CA GLY A 650 35.10 -60.15 44.19
C GLY A 650 35.25 -58.71 44.68
N PRO A 651 35.45 -58.50 45.99
CA PRO A 651 35.52 -57.15 46.56
C PRO A 651 36.77 -56.40 46.10
N ARG A 652 36.57 -55.17 45.62
CA ARG A 652 37.63 -54.23 45.21
C ARG A 652 37.49 -52.90 45.94
N GLU A 653 38.59 -52.14 45.97
CA GLU A 653 38.67 -50.82 46.63
C GLU A 653 38.56 -49.74 45.55
N PHE A 654 37.65 -48.78 45.73
CA PHE A 654 37.39 -47.70 44.79
C PHE A 654 37.48 -46.34 45.46
N LEU A 655 37.97 -45.33 44.75
CA LEU A 655 37.65 -43.94 45.06
C LEU A 655 36.31 -43.61 44.41
N PHE A 656 35.27 -43.45 45.23
CA PHE A 656 33.93 -43.09 44.80
C PHE A 656 33.75 -41.58 44.80
N ARG A 657 33.16 -41.06 43.71
CA ARG A 657 32.72 -39.67 43.60
C ARG A 657 31.26 -39.59 43.15
N SER A 658 30.45 -38.86 43.89
CA SER A 658 29.06 -38.55 43.55
C SER A 658 28.91 -37.09 43.11
N VAL A 659 28.29 -36.87 41.96
CA VAL A 659 27.98 -35.56 41.39
C VAL A 659 26.45 -35.43 41.29
N PRO A 660 25.79 -34.72 42.21
CA PRO A 660 24.34 -34.56 42.20
C PRO A 660 23.89 -33.49 41.20
N PHE A 661 22.72 -33.69 40.61
CA PHE A 661 22.05 -32.74 39.71
C PHE A 661 20.52 -32.93 39.77
N ARG A 662 19.77 -32.00 39.17
CA ARG A 662 18.31 -32.10 39.07
C ARG A 662 17.93 -32.64 37.70
N GLY A 663 17.15 -33.72 37.68
CA GLY A 663 16.56 -34.27 36.47
C GLY A 663 15.27 -33.54 36.07
N ASP A 664 14.52 -34.12 35.14
CA ASP A 664 13.18 -33.66 34.80
C ASP A 664 12.26 -33.63 36.03
N ASP A 665 11.33 -32.67 36.08
CA ASP A 665 10.42 -32.43 37.22
C ASP A 665 11.11 -32.19 38.58
N ASP A 666 12.34 -31.65 38.56
CA ASP A 666 13.16 -31.33 39.75
C ASP A 666 13.49 -32.56 40.63
N VAL A 667 13.42 -33.76 40.04
CA VAL A 667 13.74 -35.02 40.72
C VAL A 667 15.24 -35.06 41.08
N PRO A 668 15.62 -35.37 42.33
CA PRO A 668 17.03 -35.47 42.71
C PRO A 668 17.70 -36.68 42.04
N MET A 669 18.84 -36.44 41.37
CA MET A 669 19.63 -37.46 40.70
C MET A 669 21.13 -37.27 41.00
N ALA A 670 21.94 -38.30 40.78
CA ALA A 670 23.39 -38.18 40.82
C ALA A 670 24.09 -39.10 39.83
N TYR A 671 25.29 -38.69 39.40
CA TYR A 671 26.27 -39.58 38.78
C TYR A 671 27.24 -40.10 39.85
N GLY A 672 27.37 -41.42 39.96
CA GLY A 672 28.38 -42.10 40.75
C GLY A 672 29.51 -42.60 39.86
N ILE A 673 30.75 -42.19 40.17
CA ILE A 673 31.96 -42.58 39.44
C ILE A 673 32.84 -43.39 40.38
N TYR A 674 33.32 -44.55 39.94
CA TYR A 674 34.18 -45.44 40.75
C TYR A 674 35.55 -45.60 40.09
N VAL A 675 36.59 -45.05 40.70
CA VAL A 675 37.97 -45.22 40.22
C VAL A 675 38.64 -46.36 40.98
N ASP A 676 39.09 -47.42 40.30
CA ASP A 676 39.71 -48.59 40.95
C ASP A 676 41.08 -48.24 41.54
N ILE A 677 41.21 -48.37 42.86
CA ILE A 677 42.44 -48.09 43.62
C ILE A 677 43.02 -49.36 44.27
N THR A 678 42.52 -50.54 43.89
CA THR A 678 42.89 -51.83 44.52
C THR A 678 44.39 -52.09 44.47
N SER A 679 45.03 -51.88 43.31
CA SER A 679 46.48 -52.09 43.14
C SER A 679 47.30 -51.15 44.02
N ARG A 680 46.86 -49.89 44.18
CA ARG A 680 47.49 -48.91 45.06
C ARG A 680 47.44 -49.37 46.51
N LYS A 681 46.25 -49.77 47.00
CA LYS A 681 46.04 -50.25 48.37
C LYS A 681 46.81 -51.53 48.68
N ARG A 682 46.92 -52.47 47.74
CA ARG A 682 47.74 -53.69 47.94
C ARG A 682 49.21 -53.34 48.14
N ARG A 683 49.76 -52.44 47.33
CA ARG A 683 51.17 -52.04 47.44
C ARG A 683 51.49 -51.30 48.74
N GLU A 684 50.58 -50.45 49.21
CA GLU A 684 50.68 -49.81 50.53
C GLU A 684 50.73 -50.85 51.66
N ARG A 685 49.82 -51.84 51.65
CA ARG A 685 49.79 -52.93 52.65
C ARG A 685 51.02 -53.82 52.60
N ASP A 686 51.52 -54.14 51.41
CA ASP A 686 52.71 -54.99 51.23
C ASP A 686 53.97 -54.29 51.80
N LEU A 687 54.15 -53.00 51.53
CA LEU A 687 55.27 -52.21 52.07
C LEU A 687 55.24 -52.15 53.60
N GLU A 688 54.06 -51.96 54.19
CA GLU A 688 53.88 -51.93 55.64
C GLU A 688 54.23 -53.30 56.26
N ARG A 689 53.81 -54.40 55.62
CA ARG A 689 54.15 -55.77 56.04
C ARG A 689 55.65 -56.07 55.97
N TYR A 690 56.35 -55.65 54.92
CA TYR A 690 57.80 -55.83 54.81
C TYR A 690 58.56 -55.10 55.91
N ARG A 691 58.14 -53.87 56.24
CA ARG A 691 58.74 -53.09 57.34
C ARG A 691 58.60 -53.81 58.69
N THR A 692 57.39 -54.29 59.01
CA THR A 692 57.14 -55.02 60.26
C THR A 692 57.97 -56.30 60.38
N VAL A 693 58.15 -57.04 59.28
CA VAL A 693 58.95 -58.28 59.29
C VAL A 693 60.41 -57.98 59.63
N VAL A 694 61.04 -57.02 58.95
CA VAL A 694 62.47 -56.69 59.15
C VAL A 694 62.74 -56.13 60.56
N GLU A 695 61.83 -55.30 61.08
CA GLU A 695 61.93 -54.73 62.44
C GLU A 695 61.87 -55.82 63.54
N SER A 696 61.15 -56.93 63.31
CA SER A 696 60.94 -57.98 64.32
C SER A 696 62.02 -59.08 64.38
N THR A 697 63.00 -59.08 63.46
CA THR A 697 63.86 -60.26 63.21
C THR A 697 64.87 -60.58 64.32
N GLY A 698 65.10 -59.70 65.29
CA GLY A 698 66.03 -59.92 66.42
C GLY A 698 67.53 -59.94 66.04
N ASP A 699 67.86 -60.23 64.78
CA ASP A 699 69.20 -60.12 64.20
C ASP A 699 69.46 -58.68 63.70
N PRO A 700 70.66 -58.12 63.93
CA PRO A 700 71.08 -56.84 63.36
C PRO A 700 71.04 -56.84 61.83
N VAL A 701 70.22 -55.99 61.22
CA VAL A 701 70.11 -55.84 59.75
C VAL A 701 70.42 -54.40 59.36
N TYR A 702 71.20 -54.23 58.29
CA TYR A 702 71.48 -52.93 57.70
C TYR A 702 71.40 -52.96 56.18
N THR A 703 71.26 -51.79 55.57
CA THR A 703 71.54 -51.56 54.13
C THR A 703 72.50 -50.40 53.95
N LEU A 704 73.36 -50.49 52.94
CA LEU A 704 74.28 -49.45 52.49
C LEU A 704 73.98 -49.09 51.03
N ASP A 705 74.24 -47.85 50.65
CA ASP A 705 74.30 -47.46 49.24
C ASP A 705 75.58 -47.99 48.54
N ALA A 706 75.71 -47.73 47.24
CA ALA A 706 76.87 -48.13 46.45
C ALA A 706 78.21 -47.50 46.91
N ALA A 707 78.16 -46.42 47.68
CA ALA A 707 79.33 -45.71 48.21
C ALA A 707 79.64 -46.07 49.68
N GLY A 708 78.90 -47.01 50.28
CA GLY A 708 79.15 -47.52 51.63
C GLY A 708 78.51 -46.72 52.76
N TYR A 709 77.56 -45.83 52.47
CA TYR A 709 76.80 -45.06 53.46
C TYR A 709 75.56 -45.82 53.94
N ILE A 710 75.30 -45.77 55.24
CA ILE A 710 74.19 -46.49 55.87
C ILE A 710 72.85 -45.84 55.47
N THR A 711 71.97 -46.61 54.83
CA THR A 711 70.65 -46.16 54.37
C THR A 711 69.50 -46.72 55.20
N TYR A 712 69.73 -47.83 55.92
CA TYR A 712 68.77 -48.42 56.83
C TYR A 712 69.48 -49.25 57.90
N VAL A 713 68.95 -49.26 59.11
CA VAL A 713 69.30 -50.17 60.21
C VAL A 713 68.03 -50.55 60.97
N ASN A 714 67.97 -51.74 61.54
CA ASN A 714 66.90 -52.14 62.46
C ASN A 714 67.29 -51.92 63.95
N GLU A 715 66.32 -52.02 64.86
CA GLU A 715 66.52 -51.84 66.31
C GLU A 715 67.58 -52.80 66.90
N ALA A 716 67.71 -54.00 66.33
CA ALA A 716 68.74 -54.96 66.73
C ALA A 716 70.16 -54.47 66.39
N PHE A 717 70.33 -53.73 65.29
CA PHE A 717 71.60 -53.13 64.89
C PHE A 717 71.98 -51.92 65.76
N GLU A 718 71.00 -51.09 66.14
CA GLU A 718 71.20 -50.06 67.18
C GLU A 718 71.66 -50.69 68.49
N SER A 719 70.94 -51.74 68.95
CA SER A 719 71.25 -52.46 70.19
C SER A 719 72.65 -53.09 70.16
N MET A 720 73.11 -53.56 69.01
CA MET A 720 74.43 -54.16 68.84
C MET A 720 75.55 -53.11 68.86
N THR A 721 75.35 -51.96 68.22
CA THR A 721 76.39 -50.93 68.01
C THR A 721 76.41 -49.86 69.11
N GLY A 722 75.28 -49.67 69.80
CA GLY A 722 75.09 -48.63 70.82
C GLY A 722 74.87 -47.24 70.25
N TYR A 723 74.65 -47.11 68.93
CA TYR A 723 74.28 -45.86 68.27
C TYR A 723 72.80 -45.88 67.92
N ASP A 724 72.13 -44.74 68.11
CA ASP A 724 70.76 -44.55 67.64
C ASP A 724 70.72 -44.45 66.11
N THR A 725 69.62 -44.89 65.48
CA THR A 725 69.42 -44.89 64.02
C THR A 725 69.69 -43.52 63.42
N GLU A 726 69.22 -42.43 64.06
CA GLU A 726 69.43 -41.06 63.57
C GLU A 726 70.91 -40.67 63.51
N ALA A 727 71.77 -41.26 64.36
CA ALA A 727 73.21 -41.02 64.33
C ALA A 727 73.95 -41.89 63.30
N LEU A 728 73.33 -42.97 62.83
CA LEU A 728 73.91 -43.90 61.85
C LEU A 728 73.47 -43.60 60.42
N LEU A 729 72.24 -43.14 60.20
CA LEU A 729 71.72 -42.89 58.85
C LEU A 729 72.54 -41.81 58.12
N GLY A 730 73.04 -42.15 56.94
CA GLY A 730 73.86 -41.27 56.11
C GLY A 730 75.35 -41.22 56.50
N GLU A 731 75.76 -41.90 57.56
CA GLU A 731 77.17 -42.05 57.91
C GLU A 731 77.83 -43.21 57.14
N HIS A 732 79.13 -43.11 56.91
CA HIS A 732 79.88 -44.15 56.22
C HIS A 732 80.14 -45.34 57.15
N MET A 733 80.03 -46.58 56.65
CA MET A 733 80.22 -47.81 57.45
C MET A 733 81.58 -47.89 58.16
N GLY A 734 82.59 -47.16 57.66
CA GLY A 734 83.90 -46.99 58.30
C GLY A 734 83.88 -46.29 59.66
N LEU A 735 82.77 -45.66 60.06
CA LEU A 735 82.58 -45.19 61.44
C LEU A 735 82.57 -46.36 62.44
N LEU A 736 81.94 -47.48 62.03
CA LEU A 736 81.75 -48.66 62.87
C LEU A 736 82.79 -49.74 62.58
N VAL A 737 83.30 -49.82 61.37
CA VAL A 737 84.24 -50.87 60.93
C VAL A 737 85.64 -50.28 60.75
N PRO A 738 86.70 -50.83 61.37
CA PRO A 738 88.07 -50.39 61.14
C PRO A 738 88.45 -50.43 59.65
N GLU A 739 89.31 -49.51 59.22
CA GLU A 739 89.71 -49.34 57.81
C GLU A 739 90.17 -50.65 57.14
N ALA A 740 90.97 -51.45 57.84
CA ALA A 740 91.44 -52.75 57.33
C ALA A 740 90.29 -53.77 57.06
N ASP A 741 89.18 -53.66 57.79
CA ASP A 741 88.01 -54.54 57.64
C ASP A 741 87.02 -54.00 56.60
N VAL A 742 86.99 -52.68 56.40
CA VAL A 742 86.31 -52.03 55.27
C VAL A 742 86.97 -52.47 53.96
N GLU A 743 88.29 -52.37 53.84
CA GLU A 743 89.03 -52.79 52.64
C GLU A 743 88.79 -54.27 52.31
N ARG A 744 88.72 -55.15 53.33
CA ARG A 744 88.39 -56.57 53.15
C ARG A 744 86.96 -56.76 52.63
N SER A 745 86.01 -56.00 53.16
CA SER A 745 84.60 -56.05 52.73
C SER A 745 84.42 -55.50 51.30
N GLU A 746 85.11 -54.42 50.94
CA GLU A 746 85.13 -53.87 49.59
C GLU A 746 85.78 -54.81 48.56
N ALA A 747 86.83 -55.54 48.96
CA ALA A 747 87.42 -56.59 48.13
C ALA A 747 86.40 -57.70 47.87
N LEU A 748 85.68 -58.14 48.91
CA LEU A 748 84.63 -59.15 48.78
C LEU A 748 83.48 -58.69 47.87
N ILE A 749 83.00 -57.46 48.04
CA ILE A 749 81.94 -56.88 47.20
C ILE A 749 82.41 -56.81 45.73
N ARG A 750 83.65 -56.41 45.47
CA ARG A 750 84.21 -56.41 44.11
C ARG A 750 84.33 -57.80 43.50
N ASP A 751 84.61 -58.81 44.30
CA ASP A 751 84.66 -60.20 43.83
C ASP A 751 83.25 -60.72 43.54
N LEU A 752 82.26 -60.43 44.40
CA LEU A 752 80.84 -60.75 44.16
C LEU A 752 80.27 -60.06 42.92
N LEU A 753 80.66 -58.81 42.65
CA LEU A 753 80.24 -58.08 41.45
C LEU A 753 80.81 -58.66 40.14
N ARG A 754 81.82 -59.53 40.21
CA ARG A 754 82.44 -60.19 39.04
C ARG A 754 81.91 -61.60 38.82
N ASP A 755 81.13 -62.13 39.75
CA ASP A 755 80.64 -63.51 39.75
C ASP A 755 79.11 -63.54 39.58
N ASP A 756 78.65 -63.81 38.35
CA ASP A 756 77.22 -63.85 38.02
C ASP A 756 76.47 -64.99 38.74
N GLU A 757 77.16 -65.99 39.30
CA GLU A 757 76.55 -67.10 40.03
C GLU A 757 76.48 -66.85 41.55
N ARG A 758 77.21 -65.86 42.08
CA ARG A 758 77.32 -65.57 43.52
C ARG A 758 76.91 -64.13 43.84
N THR A 759 75.74 -63.97 44.45
CA THR A 759 75.18 -62.65 44.83
C THR A 759 75.35 -62.29 46.30
N ASN A 760 75.96 -63.17 47.11
CA ASN A 760 76.25 -62.96 48.52
C ASN A 760 77.44 -63.80 49.00
N ASP A 761 78.10 -63.34 50.07
CA ASP A 761 79.13 -64.08 50.80
C ASP A 761 79.29 -63.51 52.22
N THR A 762 80.00 -64.24 53.08
CA THR A 762 80.16 -63.91 54.50
C THR A 762 81.59 -63.51 54.84
N VAL A 763 81.76 -62.45 55.64
CA VAL A 763 83.06 -61.98 56.12
C VAL A 763 83.04 -61.75 57.64
N GLU A 764 84.11 -62.16 58.32
CA GLU A 764 84.31 -61.77 59.71
C GLU A 764 85.02 -60.42 59.84
N LEU A 765 84.39 -59.50 60.57
CA LEU A 765 84.87 -58.15 60.82
C LEU A 765 84.71 -57.75 62.30
N ASP A 766 85.48 -56.77 62.73
CA ASP A 766 85.32 -56.14 64.03
C ASP A 766 84.44 -54.89 63.90
N LEU A 767 83.40 -54.78 64.73
CA LEU A 767 82.61 -53.56 64.88
C LEU A 767 83.06 -52.79 66.13
N VAL A 768 83.23 -51.48 66.00
CA VAL A 768 83.52 -50.53 67.08
C VAL A 768 82.20 -49.91 67.54
N ARG A 769 81.85 -50.14 68.80
CA ARG A 769 80.66 -49.58 69.45
C ARG A 769 80.86 -48.11 69.85
N ALA A 770 79.76 -47.42 70.16
CA ALA A 770 79.78 -46.04 70.67
C ALA A 770 80.61 -45.86 71.95
N ASP A 771 80.71 -46.91 72.79
CA ASP A 771 81.52 -46.92 74.01
C ASP A 771 83.02 -47.21 73.77
N GLY A 772 83.42 -47.41 72.50
CA GLY A 772 84.78 -47.74 72.09
C GLY A 772 85.16 -49.21 72.21
N THR A 773 84.26 -50.09 72.66
CA THR A 773 84.51 -51.54 72.71
C THR A 773 84.40 -52.17 71.31
N ARG A 774 85.10 -53.28 71.09
CA ARG A 774 85.09 -54.02 69.82
C ARG A 774 84.30 -55.31 69.93
N VAL A 775 83.51 -55.62 68.92
CA VAL A 775 82.70 -56.85 68.81
C VAL A 775 83.05 -57.56 67.53
N ARG A 776 83.48 -58.82 67.64
CA ARG A 776 83.69 -59.68 66.48
C ARG A 776 82.33 -60.12 65.92
N CYS A 777 82.10 -59.81 64.65
CA CYS A 777 80.85 -60.13 63.97
C CYS A 777 81.11 -60.88 62.67
N GLU A 778 80.25 -61.84 62.41
CA GLU A 778 80.12 -62.50 61.12
C GLU A 778 79.06 -61.74 60.32
N ASN A 779 79.48 -61.13 59.23
CA ASN A 779 78.64 -60.27 58.42
C ASN A 779 78.31 -60.94 57.08
N HIS A 780 77.02 -61.15 56.81
CA HIS A 780 76.55 -61.75 55.57
C HIS A 780 76.23 -60.63 54.58
N ILE A 781 77.09 -60.40 53.59
CA ILE A 781 76.93 -59.32 52.61
C ILE A 781 76.21 -59.86 51.38
N ALA A 782 75.06 -59.26 51.04
CA ALA A 782 74.32 -59.50 49.80
C ALA A 782 74.26 -58.23 48.95
N LEU A 783 74.34 -58.38 47.62
CA LEU A 783 74.21 -57.26 46.67
C LEU A 783 72.72 -56.90 46.44
N LEU A 784 72.38 -55.61 46.43
CA LEU A 784 71.06 -55.09 46.04
C LEU A 784 71.03 -54.77 44.52
N PRO A 785 69.86 -54.85 43.87
CA PRO A 785 69.57 -55.70 42.71
C PRO A 785 70.59 -55.70 41.55
N PHE A 786 70.75 -56.91 41.01
CA PHE A 786 71.48 -57.27 39.80
C PHE A 786 70.47 -57.38 38.67
N ASP A 787 70.32 -56.31 37.88
CA ASP A 787 69.77 -56.38 36.52
C ASP A 787 70.01 -55.08 35.72
N GLU A 788 70.23 -53.90 36.36
CA GLU A 788 70.61 -52.68 35.60
C GLU A 788 71.71 -51.75 36.22
N GLU A 789 72.04 -51.81 37.53
CA GLU A 789 73.26 -51.18 38.10
C GLU A 789 73.43 -51.59 39.58
N PHE A 790 74.66 -51.75 40.09
CA PHE A 790 74.90 -52.03 41.52
C PHE A 790 74.45 -50.85 42.39
N GLN A 791 73.48 -51.06 43.27
CA GLN A 791 72.90 -49.99 44.10
C GLN A 791 73.37 -50.00 45.57
N GLY A 792 74.11 -51.02 45.98
CA GLY A 792 74.62 -51.13 47.34
C GLY A 792 74.51 -52.54 47.91
N THR A 793 74.63 -52.66 49.23
CA THR A 793 74.64 -53.96 49.92
C THR A 793 73.64 -54.00 51.06
N ALA A 794 73.12 -55.18 51.35
CA ALA A 794 72.33 -55.45 52.54
C ALA A 794 72.90 -56.66 53.25
N GLY A 795 72.86 -56.67 54.58
CA GLY A 795 73.40 -57.80 55.31
C GLY A 795 72.95 -57.88 56.76
N PRO A 796 72.56 -59.08 57.23
CA PRO A 796 72.51 -59.33 58.65
C PRO A 796 73.94 -59.49 59.21
N SER A 797 74.20 -58.87 60.36
CA SER A 797 75.43 -59.04 61.14
C SER A 797 75.13 -59.84 62.40
N ALA A 798 75.82 -60.97 62.60
CA ALA A 798 75.68 -61.80 63.78
C ALA A 798 76.95 -61.75 64.64
N THR A 799 76.83 -61.59 65.97
CA THR A 799 78.00 -61.63 66.86
C THR A 799 78.55 -63.04 66.99
N SER A 800 79.87 -63.24 66.76
CA SER A 800 80.48 -64.57 66.89
C SER A 800 80.71 -64.92 68.37
N ARG A 801 80.13 -66.04 68.84
CA ARG A 801 80.39 -66.57 70.20
C ARG A 801 81.65 -67.43 70.19
N SER A 802 82.80 -66.85 70.52
CA SER A 802 84.04 -67.61 70.79
C SER A 802 84.51 -67.44 72.24
N GLY A 803 84.40 -68.51 73.06
CA GLY A 803 85.06 -68.57 74.37
C GLY A 803 84.46 -69.49 75.45
N ARG A 804 84.53 -70.83 75.28
CA ARG A 804 84.79 -71.80 76.38
C ARG A 804 84.77 -73.26 75.88
N ARG A 805 85.96 -73.85 75.67
CA ARG A 805 86.32 -75.23 76.03
C ARG A 805 87.79 -75.49 75.69
N GLU A 806 88.68 -75.13 76.61
CA GLU A 806 89.95 -75.82 76.80
C GLU A 806 90.17 -76.05 78.30
N ASN A 807 90.67 -77.25 78.63
CA ASN A 807 91.03 -77.84 79.93
C ASN A 807 89.94 -78.51 80.80
N ALA A 808 89.85 -79.84 80.69
CA ALA A 808 90.09 -80.80 81.79
C ALA A 808 90.16 -82.25 81.25
N ASN A 809 91.37 -82.84 81.33
CA ASN A 809 91.80 -84.26 81.17
C ASN A 809 91.52 -85.03 79.88
#